data_AF-A0A496S1U9-F1
#
_entry.id   AF-A0A496S1U9-F1
#
_cell.length_a   1.000
_cell.length_b   1.000
_cell.length_c   1.000
_cell.angle_alpha   90.00
_cell.angle_beta   90.00
_cell.angle_gamma   90.00
#
_symmetry.space_group_name_H-M   'P 1'
#
loop_
_entity.id
_entity.type
_entity.pdbx_description
1 polymer ?
#
loop_
_entity_poly.entity_id
_entity_poly.type
_entity_poly.pdbx_seq_one_letter_code
_entity_poly.pdbx_strand_id
1 'polypeptide(L)'
;MKRRMVPHDGNSAVAHVAHATNEVIAIYPITPSSAMGEISDAKSARGEKNIWGTVPTVVEMQSEAGASGAVHGALTTGALTTTFTASQGLLLMIPNMYKIAGELTPAVFHIAARSIACQALSIFGDHSDVMATRGTGWALLASSSIQEAMDFALIAQASTLESRVPFLHFFEGFRVSHEIQKIEELNFEDMRAMLDEKFIHTHRKWGMSPEHPVIRGTSQNPDVYFQGRESVNKYYQACPAIVQKAMDRFAGITGRQYKFFDYVGAEDADRVIVIMGSGGQAVHETVEYLNSRGEKTGVLKVRLFRPFDTKAFVSALPATVKGIAVLDRTKEPGSLGEPLYEDVRTAAGEALEEGAAPFKKYPRIVGGRYGLGSAEFTPAMIKAVFDNLAEKKAKNHFTVGIDDDVTHTSLDYDASFSTESDDIYRAMFYGLGSDGTVGANKNSIKIIAEKTDNSAQGYFVYDSKKAGAVTISHLRFGKKTIRSPYLITEANFLACHNFSFLEKYDMLKNVMSGGTFLLTSMYDRSKVWGCLPAKVQKQIVDKKLKFYVIDALRIAKELGLGWRINVIMQTAFFKISKILDEKAAVSAIKEAIRKTYGKKGERIVEMNNRAVDIALGGIEEVDVPGVFKGKVEEKATMPESAPEFVKRTTAKILRREGETVKVSEMPADGSWPLGTTQYEKRNIAVNIPVWDPEVCIQCGKCSLLCPHAAIRAKMYKKELLKDAPGAFKHAEPKPPKGLEGHEYTLQVAPEDCTGCGVCVEYCPLKAKGAVRMMPQEALREQERKNYEFFLSIPDTDPGLYRRDMKGIQFIKPLFEYSGACAGCGETTYVELLTKLFGDRALIANATGCSSIYGGNLPTTPYCTRSDGRGPAWNNSLFEDTAEIAYGMCLTVDKYTEYADELAEKILAGNKCKPELRKLLEELRSADQSAQDGIERQRARVSELKGFLRKCYSTDCGELLTVADYFVKRSVWGVGGDGWAYDIGYGGLDHVLAAGRNVNLLVLDTEVYSNTGGQASKSTPMGAVAKFAAGGKPIGKKDLGLMAIGYGYVYVAKIAIGADPMQAIKAFSEAESYDGPSMIIAYSHCIAHGYNLIKGNDEQKKAVASGHWPLFRYNPGLRAQGKNPMVLDSKAPSIRLEEYVYNENRYNVLKKTNPERAKILLEKAQKHVREQYDLYRYLSEKKDIHG
;
A
#
# COMPACT_ATOMS: atom_id res chain seq x y z
N MET A 1 -41.58 8.20 6.69
CA MET A 1 -40.98 9.17 5.74
C MET A 1 -40.17 8.41 4.70
N LYS A 2 -40.07 8.90 3.46
CA LYS A 2 -39.25 8.26 2.41
C LYS A 2 -37.77 8.61 2.65
N ARG A 3 -36.92 7.60 2.91
CA ARG A 3 -35.48 7.81 3.14
C ARG A 3 -34.76 8.22 1.86
N ARG A 4 -33.60 8.83 2.01
CA ARG A 4 -32.79 9.34 0.91
C ARG A 4 -31.95 8.21 0.31
N MET A 5 -31.96 8.11 -1.02
CA MET A 5 -31.01 7.26 -1.75
C MET A 5 -29.72 8.05 -1.98
N VAL A 6 -28.57 7.49 -1.61
CA VAL A 6 -27.27 8.16 -1.69
C VAL A 6 -26.18 7.20 -2.19
N PRO A 7 -25.17 7.70 -2.93
CA PRO A 7 -24.01 6.90 -3.30
C PRO A 7 -22.98 6.86 -2.15
N HIS A 8 -22.83 5.69 -1.53
CA HIS A 8 -21.83 5.41 -0.49
C HIS A 8 -20.88 4.31 -0.92
N ASP A 9 -19.66 4.33 -0.37
CA ASP A 9 -18.85 3.12 -0.22
C ASP A 9 -19.04 2.52 1.18
N GLY A 10 -18.62 1.26 1.38
CA GLY A 10 -18.78 0.58 2.68
C GLY A 10 -18.16 1.34 3.85
N ASN A 11 -16.98 1.94 3.66
CA ASN A 11 -16.33 2.74 4.70
C ASN A 11 -17.15 3.98 5.09
N SER A 12 -17.64 4.76 4.12
CA SER A 12 -18.43 5.95 4.39
C SER A 12 -19.80 5.64 4.98
N ALA A 13 -20.42 4.53 4.57
CA ALA A 13 -21.65 4.01 5.15
C ALA A 13 -21.49 3.67 6.64
N VAL A 14 -20.41 2.98 7.02
CA VAL A 14 -20.15 2.61 8.42
C VAL A 14 -19.75 3.82 9.25
N ALA A 15 -18.88 4.69 8.73
CA ALA A 15 -18.47 5.91 9.43
C ALA A 15 -19.66 6.86 9.69
N HIS A 16 -20.66 6.86 8.81
CA HIS A 16 -21.90 7.63 9.01
C HIS A 16 -22.63 7.21 10.29
N VAL A 17 -22.80 5.90 10.50
CA VAL A 17 -23.45 5.36 11.70
C VAL A 17 -22.54 5.45 12.92
N ALA A 18 -21.29 4.98 12.82
CA ALA A 18 -20.37 4.90 13.94
C ALA A 18 -20.10 6.28 14.59
N HIS A 19 -19.94 7.33 13.78
CA HIS A 19 -19.80 8.70 14.27
C HIS A 19 -21.07 9.20 14.96
N ALA A 20 -22.24 8.89 14.40
CA ALA A 20 -23.51 9.33 14.95
C ALA A 20 -23.91 8.61 16.26
N THR A 21 -23.36 7.42 16.54
CA THR A 21 -23.75 6.57 17.68
C THR A 21 -22.67 6.41 18.75
N ASN A 22 -21.54 7.12 18.67
CA ASN A 22 -20.47 7.06 19.67
C ASN A 22 -20.06 8.45 20.19
N GLU A 23 -19.39 8.45 21.33
CA GLU A 23 -18.88 9.64 22.02
C GLU A 23 -17.36 9.75 21.85
N VAL A 24 -16.66 8.61 21.85
CA VAL A 24 -15.21 8.51 21.67
C VAL A 24 -14.90 7.55 20.51
N ILE A 25 -13.91 7.92 19.70
CA ILE A 25 -13.45 7.15 18.54
C ILE A 25 -11.92 7.15 18.55
N ALA A 26 -11.32 6.11 19.13
CA ALA A 26 -9.86 5.97 19.19
C ALA A 26 -9.37 5.12 18.00
N ILE A 27 -8.39 5.62 17.25
CA ILE A 27 -8.05 5.09 15.92
C ILE A 27 -6.54 5.00 15.68
N TYR A 28 -6.18 4.20 14.68
CA TYR A 28 -4.88 4.21 14.02
C TYR A 28 -5.08 3.86 12.53
N PRO A 29 -4.33 4.46 11.58
CA PRO A 29 -4.56 4.23 10.17
C PRO A 29 -3.94 2.93 9.65
N ILE A 30 -4.81 2.05 9.15
CA ILE A 30 -4.42 0.89 8.35
C ILE A 30 -5.33 0.76 7.12
N THR A 31 -4.77 0.45 5.95
CA THR A 31 -5.57 0.16 4.74
C THR A 31 -6.25 -1.20 4.93
N PRO A 32 -7.53 -1.39 4.54
CA PRO A 32 -8.45 -0.44 3.91
C PRO A 32 -9.42 0.28 4.87
N SER A 33 -9.25 0.20 6.20
CA SER A 33 -10.18 0.79 7.18
C SER A 33 -9.97 2.29 7.44
N SER A 34 -8.80 2.83 7.08
CA SER A 34 -8.39 4.23 7.38
C SER A 34 -9.45 5.27 7.03
N ALA A 35 -10.16 5.10 5.90
CA ALA A 35 -11.18 6.05 5.46
C ALA A 35 -12.30 6.26 6.49
N MET A 36 -12.64 5.24 7.30
CA MET A 36 -13.66 5.38 8.34
C MET A 36 -13.24 6.37 9.44
N GLY A 37 -11.99 6.26 9.91
CA GLY A 37 -11.41 7.20 10.86
C GLY A 37 -11.30 8.60 10.28
N GLU A 38 -10.87 8.71 9.01
CA GLU A 38 -10.68 9.99 8.33
C GLU A 38 -11.99 10.77 8.16
N ILE A 39 -13.06 10.06 7.80
CA ILE A 39 -14.39 10.64 7.67
C ILE A 39 -14.89 11.10 9.04
N SER A 40 -14.68 10.29 10.08
CA SER A 40 -15.08 10.61 11.45
C SER A 40 -14.36 11.85 11.99
N ASP A 41 -13.03 11.93 11.82
CA ASP A 41 -12.23 13.12 12.18
C ASP A 41 -12.71 14.36 11.43
N ALA A 42 -12.95 14.24 10.12
CA ALA A 42 -13.43 15.35 9.30
C ALA A 42 -14.85 15.81 9.71
N LYS A 43 -15.72 14.91 10.17
CA LYS A 43 -17.04 15.24 10.72
C LYS A 43 -16.90 16.01 12.04
N SER A 44 -16.10 15.50 12.97
CA SER A 44 -15.86 16.15 14.27
C SER A 44 -15.18 17.52 14.13
N ALA A 45 -14.19 17.65 13.23
CA ALA A 45 -13.52 18.92 12.95
C ALA A 45 -14.46 20.01 12.38
N ARG A 46 -15.58 19.61 11.75
CA ARG A 46 -16.63 20.53 11.28
C ARG A 46 -17.69 20.82 12.35
N GLY A 47 -17.60 20.23 13.54
CA GLY A 47 -18.59 20.36 14.61
C GLY A 47 -19.87 19.56 14.34
N GLU A 48 -19.82 18.52 13.50
CA GLU A 48 -20.96 17.64 13.26
C GLU A 48 -21.30 16.87 14.56
N LYS A 49 -22.56 16.98 14.99
CA LYS A 49 -23.03 16.40 16.24
C LYS A 49 -23.51 14.96 16.04
N ASN A 50 -23.36 14.13 17.06
CA ASN A 50 -23.98 12.81 17.15
C ASN A 50 -25.48 12.92 17.52
N ILE A 51 -26.16 11.78 17.65
CA ILE A 51 -27.61 11.74 17.93
C ILE A 51 -28.00 12.32 19.31
N TRP A 52 -27.03 12.57 20.20
CA TRP A 52 -27.22 13.21 21.51
C TRP A 52 -26.83 14.69 21.52
N GLY A 53 -26.46 15.27 20.38
CA GLY A 53 -26.22 16.70 20.25
C GLY A 53 -24.82 17.18 20.69
N THR A 54 -23.89 16.25 20.93
CA THR A 54 -22.46 16.54 21.20
C THR A 54 -21.57 16.11 20.04
N VAL A 55 -20.35 16.63 19.96
CA VAL A 55 -19.39 16.29 18.90
C VAL A 55 -18.50 15.13 19.38
N PRO A 56 -18.46 13.98 18.67
CA PRO A 56 -17.61 12.86 19.02
C PRO A 56 -16.12 13.24 19.05
N THR A 57 -15.39 12.71 20.02
CA THR A 57 -13.95 12.91 20.15
C THR A 57 -13.20 11.84 19.36
N VAL A 58 -12.47 12.24 18.31
CA VAL A 58 -11.66 11.34 17.48
C VAL A 58 -10.19 11.52 17.86
N VAL A 59 -9.52 10.43 18.23
CA VAL A 59 -8.14 10.46 18.75
C VAL A 59 -7.29 9.42 18.05
N GLU A 60 -6.20 9.87 17.43
CA GLU A 60 -5.16 9.00 16.89
C GLU A 60 -4.20 8.55 17.99
N MET A 61 -3.92 7.25 18.06
CA MET A 61 -2.92 6.65 18.95
C MET A 61 -1.61 6.34 18.21
N GLN A 62 -0.60 5.83 18.90
CA GLN A 62 0.69 5.46 18.28
C GLN A 62 0.65 4.14 17.50
N SER A 63 -0.34 3.30 17.77
CA SER A 63 -0.57 1.99 17.14
C SER A 63 -1.98 1.51 17.45
N GLU A 64 -2.45 0.46 16.79
CA GLU A 64 -3.71 -0.20 17.11
C GLU A 64 -3.72 -0.82 18.51
N ALA A 65 -2.57 -1.26 19.03
CA ALA A 65 -2.47 -1.68 20.43
C ALA A 65 -2.80 -0.52 21.38
N GLY A 66 -2.26 0.68 21.11
CA GLY A 66 -2.61 1.90 21.83
C GLY A 66 -4.07 2.31 21.67
N ALA A 67 -4.62 2.20 20.44
CA ALA A 67 -6.02 2.48 20.16
C ALA A 67 -6.95 1.55 20.95
N SER A 68 -6.72 0.25 20.95
CA SER A 68 -7.54 -0.70 21.72
C SER A 68 -7.47 -0.47 23.23
N GLY A 69 -6.31 -0.08 23.77
CA GLY A 69 -6.16 0.31 25.17
C GLY A 69 -6.93 1.59 25.52
N ALA A 70 -6.89 2.60 24.64
CA ALA A 70 -7.67 3.82 24.79
C ALA A 70 -9.18 3.56 24.71
N VAL A 71 -9.62 2.67 23.80
CA VAL A 71 -11.01 2.22 23.74
C VAL A 71 -11.41 1.56 25.05
N HIS A 72 -10.62 0.60 25.55
CA HIS A 72 -10.88 -0.08 26.80
C HIS A 72 -11.01 0.90 27.98
N GLY A 73 -10.11 1.89 28.10
CA GLY A 73 -10.19 2.92 29.14
C GLY A 73 -11.44 3.79 29.06
N ALA A 74 -11.83 4.23 27.86
CA ALA A 74 -13.03 5.04 27.65
C ALA A 74 -14.32 4.26 27.93
N LEU A 75 -14.37 3.00 27.50
CA LEU A 75 -15.48 2.09 27.77
C LEU A 75 -15.66 1.81 29.27
N THR A 76 -14.57 1.51 29.97
CA THR A 76 -14.59 1.19 31.40
C THR A 76 -14.94 2.41 32.26
N THR A 77 -14.81 3.63 31.73
CA THR A 77 -15.27 4.88 32.36
C THR A 77 -16.64 5.35 31.87
N GLY A 78 -17.34 4.54 31.07
CA GLY A 78 -18.76 4.70 30.75
C GLY A 78 -19.08 5.47 29.47
N ALA A 79 -18.09 5.82 28.64
CA ALA A 79 -18.33 6.44 27.34
C ALA A 79 -18.65 5.40 26.26
N LEU A 80 -19.57 5.71 25.35
CA LEU A 80 -19.79 4.89 24.15
C LEU A 80 -18.62 5.07 23.19
N THR A 81 -17.92 3.97 22.91
CA THR A 81 -16.63 4.03 22.22
C THR A 81 -16.52 2.98 21.11
N THR A 82 -15.94 3.39 19.98
CA THR A 82 -15.69 2.53 18.81
C THR A 82 -14.26 2.72 18.25
N THR A 83 -13.87 1.85 17.33
CA THR A 83 -12.63 1.94 16.56
C THR A 83 -12.79 1.32 15.16
N PHE A 84 -11.83 1.60 14.29
CA PHE A 84 -11.74 1.09 12.92
C PHE A 84 -10.37 0.45 12.72
N THR A 85 -10.32 -0.81 12.27
CA THR A 85 -9.03 -1.50 12.03
C THR A 85 -9.17 -2.60 10.97
N ALA A 86 -8.08 -3.28 10.65
CA ALA A 86 -8.00 -4.42 9.72
C ALA A 86 -6.66 -5.16 9.91
N SER A 87 -6.56 -6.41 9.48
CA SER A 87 -5.29 -7.15 9.30
C SER A 87 -4.37 -7.10 10.54
N GLN A 88 -3.09 -6.74 10.36
CA GLN A 88 -2.10 -6.59 11.41
C GLN A 88 -2.59 -5.71 12.56
N GLY A 89 -3.32 -4.64 12.23
CA GLY A 89 -3.89 -3.75 13.22
C GLY A 89 -4.89 -4.45 14.14
N LEU A 90 -5.71 -5.36 13.61
CA LEU A 90 -6.62 -6.16 14.43
C LEU A 90 -5.86 -7.14 15.33
N LEU A 91 -4.76 -7.75 14.85
CA LEU A 91 -3.91 -8.62 15.66
C LEU A 91 -3.37 -7.90 16.90
N LEU A 92 -2.93 -6.65 16.74
CA LEU A 92 -2.44 -5.81 17.84
C LEU A 92 -3.53 -5.43 18.86
N MET A 93 -4.82 -5.59 18.53
CA MET A 93 -5.93 -5.33 19.44
C MET A 93 -6.35 -6.56 20.27
N ILE A 94 -5.94 -7.77 19.87
CA ILE A 94 -6.37 -9.04 20.50
C ILE A 94 -6.23 -9.04 22.03
N PRO A 95 -5.12 -8.56 22.64
CA PRO A 95 -4.98 -8.56 24.10
C PRO A 95 -6.09 -7.76 24.81
N ASN A 96 -6.44 -6.57 24.29
CA ASN A 96 -7.52 -5.76 24.85
C ASN A 96 -8.92 -6.31 24.50
N MET A 97 -9.07 -7.03 23.39
CA MET A 97 -10.33 -7.68 23.05
C MET A 97 -10.74 -8.69 24.13
N TYR A 98 -9.82 -9.52 24.63
CA TYR A 98 -10.09 -10.43 25.75
C TYR A 98 -10.55 -9.68 27.01
N LYS A 99 -9.93 -8.53 27.29
CA LYS A 99 -10.27 -7.69 28.45
C LYS A 99 -11.67 -7.09 28.33
N ILE A 100 -11.99 -6.46 27.20
CA ILE A 100 -13.30 -5.82 26.96
C ILE A 100 -14.44 -6.87 27.02
N ALA A 101 -14.24 -8.04 26.42
CA ALA A 101 -15.20 -9.14 26.46
C ALA A 101 -15.35 -9.76 27.86
N GLY A 102 -14.23 -9.96 28.57
CA GLY A 102 -14.22 -10.49 29.94
C GLY A 102 -14.90 -9.55 30.94
N GLU A 103 -14.87 -8.24 30.69
CA GLU A 103 -15.53 -7.22 31.51
C GLU A 103 -16.99 -6.95 31.09
N LEU A 104 -17.52 -7.69 30.09
CA LEU A 104 -18.88 -7.54 29.54
C LEU A 104 -19.21 -6.08 29.25
N THR A 105 -18.35 -5.42 28.47
CA THR A 105 -18.48 -4.01 28.18
C THR A 105 -18.97 -3.80 26.74
N PRO A 106 -20.14 -3.15 26.54
CA PRO A 106 -20.68 -2.87 25.22
C PRO A 106 -19.70 -2.10 24.34
N ALA A 107 -19.39 -2.62 23.15
CA ALA A 107 -18.46 -2.01 22.21
C ALA A 107 -18.71 -2.52 20.80
N VAL A 108 -18.40 -1.71 19.79
CA VAL A 108 -18.39 -2.17 18.39
C VAL A 108 -17.07 -1.80 17.73
N PHE A 109 -16.36 -2.81 17.25
CA PHE A 109 -15.17 -2.64 16.40
C PHE A 109 -15.59 -2.89 14.95
N HIS A 110 -15.22 -1.96 14.07
CA HIS A 110 -15.59 -2.00 12.66
C HIS A 110 -14.38 -2.38 11.81
N ILE A 111 -14.46 -3.56 11.17
CA ILE A 111 -13.33 -4.18 10.49
C ILE A 111 -13.57 -4.24 8.98
N ALA A 112 -12.70 -3.59 8.23
CA ALA A 112 -12.61 -3.81 6.79
C ALA A 112 -11.67 -5.01 6.54
N ALA A 113 -12.21 -6.22 6.71
CA ALA A 113 -11.48 -7.48 6.81
C ALA A 113 -10.45 -7.67 5.69
N ARG A 114 -9.21 -7.99 6.06
CA ARG A 114 -8.02 -7.96 5.20
C ARG A 114 -7.06 -9.10 5.53
N SER A 115 -6.37 -9.62 4.51
CA SER A 115 -5.31 -10.62 4.64
C SER A 115 -4.28 -10.29 5.71
N ILE A 116 -3.89 -11.29 6.49
CA ILE A 116 -2.67 -11.27 7.31
C ILE A 116 -1.43 -11.44 6.45
N ALA A 117 -0.36 -10.71 6.77
CA ALA A 117 0.96 -10.87 6.17
C ALA A 117 1.59 -12.21 6.62
N CYS A 118 1.82 -13.10 5.67
CA CYS A 118 2.45 -14.41 5.87
C CYS A 118 3.77 -14.47 5.09
N GLN A 119 3.82 -15.23 3.98
CA GLN A 119 4.95 -15.21 3.03
C GLN A 119 5.07 -13.87 2.27
N ALA A 120 4.02 -13.05 2.28
CA ALA A 120 3.97 -11.72 1.71
C ALA A 120 2.89 -10.87 2.38
N LEU A 121 3.04 -9.55 2.32
CA LEU A 121 2.01 -8.59 2.67
C LEU A 121 0.91 -8.56 1.60
N SER A 122 -0.36 -8.57 2.01
CA SER A 122 -1.50 -8.23 1.16
C SER A 122 -2.31 -7.12 1.82
N ILE A 123 -2.65 -6.07 1.06
CA ILE A 123 -3.59 -5.04 1.51
C ILE A 123 -5.06 -5.42 1.31
N PHE A 124 -5.30 -6.50 0.59
CA PHE A 124 -6.59 -6.86 0.03
C PHE A 124 -7.43 -7.72 0.98
N GLY A 125 -8.73 -7.79 0.70
CA GLY A 125 -9.74 -8.38 1.57
C GLY A 125 -9.80 -9.90 1.56
N ASP A 126 -9.75 -10.48 2.75
CA ASP A 126 -10.22 -11.83 3.12
C ASP A 126 -10.55 -11.82 4.63
N HIS A 127 -10.88 -12.96 5.24
CA HIS A 127 -11.31 -13.06 6.64
C HIS A 127 -10.22 -13.53 7.60
N SER A 128 -8.96 -13.65 7.17
CA SER A 128 -7.89 -14.21 8.02
C SER A 128 -7.67 -13.43 9.32
N ASP A 129 -7.84 -12.11 9.27
CA ASP A 129 -7.74 -11.24 10.44
C ASP A 129 -8.89 -11.44 11.43
N VAL A 130 -10.13 -11.44 10.95
CA VAL A 130 -11.31 -11.67 11.79
C VAL A 130 -11.27 -13.06 12.40
N MET A 131 -10.88 -14.09 11.63
CA MET A 131 -10.80 -15.47 12.11
C MET A 131 -9.73 -15.68 13.18
N ALA A 132 -8.66 -14.87 13.19
CA ALA A 132 -7.66 -14.86 14.27
C ALA A 132 -8.24 -14.37 15.61
N THR A 133 -9.39 -13.71 15.62
CA THR A 133 -10.04 -13.18 16.83
C THR A 133 -11.21 -14.01 17.35
N ARG A 134 -11.57 -15.12 16.68
CA ARG A 134 -12.79 -15.89 17.00
C ARG A 134 -12.84 -16.46 18.43
N GLY A 135 -11.68 -16.62 19.08
CA GLY A 135 -11.54 -17.10 20.45
C GLY A 135 -11.56 -16.01 21.54
N THR A 136 -11.73 -14.73 21.18
CA THR A 136 -11.63 -13.60 22.12
C THR A 136 -12.88 -13.36 22.97
N GLY A 137 -14.01 -13.98 22.64
CA GLY A 137 -15.31 -13.71 23.26
C GLY A 137 -16.08 -12.55 22.61
N TRP A 138 -15.70 -12.10 21.42
CA TRP A 138 -16.48 -11.11 20.69
C TRP A 138 -17.60 -11.77 19.89
N ALA A 139 -18.73 -11.07 19.74
CA ALA A 139 -19.72 -11.43 18.73
C ALA A 139 -19.22 -11.02 17.35
N LEU A 140 -19.31 -11.89 16.34
CA LEU A 140 -18.79 -11.65 15.00
C LEU A 140 -19.97 -11.49 14.03
N LEU A 141 -20.19 -10.28 13.52
CA LEU A 141 -21.31 -9.92 12.65
C LEU A 141 -20.83 -9.48 11.26
N ALA A 142 -21.14 -10.27 10.23
CA ALA A 142 -20.67 -10.10 8.87
C ALA A 142 -21.70 -9.42 7.97
N SER A 143 -21.27 -8.39 7.24
CA SER A 143 -22.04 -7.69 6.22
C SER A 143 -21.58 -8.11 4.82
N SER A 144 -22.53 -8.33 3.90
CA SER A 144 -22.25 -8.81 2.54
C SER A 144 -22.46 -7.77 1.44
N SER A 145 -22.89 -6.56 1.78
CA SER A 145 -23.07 -5.45 0.84
C SER A 145 -22.83 -4.12 1.53
N ILE A 146 -22.79 -3.04 0.73
CA ILE A 146 -22.63 -1.68 1.26
C ILE A 146 -23.86 -1.29 2.11
N GLN A 147 -25.07 -1.67 1.68
CA GLN A 147 -26.30 -1.45 2.46
C GLN A 147 -26.25 -2.21 3.79
N GLU A 148 -25.89 -3.50 3.75
CA GLU A 148 -25.74 -4.32 4.96
C GLU A 148 -24.68 -3.73 5.90
N ALA A 149 -23.55 -3.22 5.37
CA ALA A 149 -22.51 -2.60 6.20
C ALA A 149 -23.04 -1.40 6.99
N MET A 150 -23.88 -0.55 6.39
CA MET A 150 -24.53 0.54 7.12
C MET A 150 -25.51 0.01 8.18
N ASP A 151 -26.39 -0.91 7.78
CA ASP A 151 -27.47 -1.39 8.62
C ASP A 151 -26.93 -2.18 9.83
N PHE A 152 -25.91 -3.02 9.61
CA PHE A 152 -25.32 -3.86 10.63
C PHE A 152 -24.39 -3.08 11.57
N ALA A 153 -23.86 -1.92 11.16
CA ALA A 153 -23.22 -1.02 12.10
C ALA A 153 -24.20 -0.57 13.20
N LEU A 154 -25.46 -0.26 12.85
CA LEU A 154 -26.49 0.15 13.82
C LEU A 154 -27.05 -1.05 14.60
N ILE A 155 -27.29 -2.18 13.94
CA ILE A 155 -27.75 -3.41 14.61
C ILE A 155 -26.71 -3.92 15.61
N ALA A 156 -25.42 -3.88 15.28
CA ALA A 156 -24.35 -4.23 16.22
C ALA A 156 -24.35 -3.30 17.45
N GLN A 157 -24.49 -1.99 17.24
CA GLN A 157 -24.56 -1.01 18.32
C GLN A 157 -25.76 -1.26 19.25
N ALA A 158 -26.94 -1.52 18.68
CA ALA A 158 -28.12 -1.84 19.47
C ALA A 158 -27.97 -3.16 20.24
N SER A 159 -27.42 -4.18 19.57
CA SER A 159 -27.24 -5.52 20.14
C SER A 159 -26.23 -5.54 21.28
N THR A 160 -25.08 -4.86 21.13
CA THR A 160 -24.03 -4.83 22.16
C THR A 160 -24.48 -4.14 23.44
N LEU A 161 -25.34 -3.11 23.33
CA LEU A 161 -25.88 -2.40 24.49
C LEU A 161 -26.83 -3.28 25.32
N GLU A 162 -27.68 -4.07 24.66
CA GLU A 162 -28.61 -4.98 25.35
C GLU A 162 -27.91 -6.26 25.85
N SER A 163 -27.04 -6.88 25.04
CA SER A 163 -26.39 -8.15 25.39
C SER A 163 -25.17 -7.99 26.31
N ARG A 164 -24.55 -6.81 26.33
CA ARG A 164 -23.24 -6.52 26.91
C ARG A 164 -22.05 -7.26 26.28
N VAL A 165 -22.29 -8.08 25.27
CA VAL A 165 -21.23 -8.75 24.51
C VAL A 165 -20.69 -7.74 23.50
N PRO A 166 -19.38 -7.52 23.41
CA PRO A 166 -18.82 -6.61 22.42
C PRO A 166 -18.88 -7.23 21.01
N PHE A 167 -19.07 -6.39 19.98
CA PHE A 167 -19.28 -6.81 18.59
C PHE A 167 -18.14 -6.42 17.68
N LEU A 168 -17.67 -7.38 16.90
CA LEU A 168 -16.82 -7.17 15.74
C LEU A 168 -17.74 -7.19 14.51
N HIS A 169 -18.09 -6.00 14.02
CA HIS A 169 -18.81 -5.83 12.76
C HIS A 169 -17.80 -5.76 11.62
N PHE A 170 -17.89 -6.68 10.65
CA PHE A 170 -16.94 -6.74 9.55
C PHE A 170 -17.57 -6.92 8.18
N PHE A 171 -16.81 -6.49 7.18
CA PHE A 171 -17.12 -6.54 5.75
C PHE A 171 -15.81 -6.56 4.97
N GLU A 172 -15.79 -7.10 3.75
CA GLU A 172 -14.51 -7.29 3.06
C GLU A 172 -13.81 -5.98 2.65
N GLY A 173 -12.53 -5.93 2.99
CA GLY A 173 -11.57 -4.95 2.51
C GLY A 173 -11.54 -4.88 0.99
N PHE A 174 -11.50 -3.68 0.47
CA PHE A 174 -11.76 -3.30 -0.93
C PHE A 174 -13.14 -3.69 -1.47
N ARG A 175 -13.48 -4.99 -1.49
CA ARG A 175 -14.68 -5.51 -2.18
C ARG A 175 -15.99 -4.92 -1.70
N VAL A 176 -16.12 -4.62 -0.41
CA VAL A 176 -17.27 -3.88 0.16
C VAL A 176 -16.83 -2.50 0.61
N SER A 177 -15.69 -2.39 1.31
CA SER A 177 -15.25 -1.12 1.90
C SER A 177 -15.02 0.01 0.88
N HIS A 178 -14.67 -0.30 -0.37
CA HIS A 178 -14.32 0.66 -1.43
C HIS A 178 -15.21 0.59 -2.67
N GLU A 179 -16.11 -0.39 -2.75
CA GLU A 179 -17.15 -0.42 -3.78
C GLU A 179 -18.16 0.69 -3.49
N ILE A 180 -18.49 1.49 -4.49
CA ILE A 180 -19.52 2.53 -4.38
C ILE A 180 -20.83 1.93 -4.87
N GLN A 181 -21.89 2.05 -4.07
CA GLN A 181 -23.24 1.65 -4.41
C GLN A 181 -24.26 2.73 -4.03
N LYS A 182 -25.36 2.82 -4.79
CA LYS A 182 -26.53 3.62 -4.39
C LYS A 182 -27.32 2.85 -3.33
N ILE A 183 -27.38 3.38 -2.11
CA ILE A 183 -28.02 2.76 -0.94
C ILE A 183 -29.09 3.67 -0.32
N GLU A 184 -29.98 3.13 0.50
CA GLU A 184 -30.94 3.87 1.32
C GLU A 184 -30.28 4.29 2.64
N GLU A 185 -30.01 5.58 2.83
CA GLU A 185 -29.28 6.13 4.00
C GLU A 185 -30.14 6.11 5.29
N LEU A 186 -29.53 5.73 6.41
CA LEU A 186 -30.13 5.86 7.73
C LEU A 186 -30.07 7.32 8.20
N ASN A 187 -31.17 7.86 8.70
CA ASN A 187 -31.19 9.18 9.32
C ASN A 187 -31.00 9.09 10.85
N PHE A 188 -30.84 10.24 11.51
CA PHE A 188 -30.62 10.28 12.97
C PHE A 188 -31.85 9.83 13.77
N GLU A 189 -33.06 9.97 13.23
CA GLU A 189 -34.29 9.48 13.87
C GLU A 189 -34.34 7.95 13.86
N ASP A 190 -33.93 7.31 12.75
CA ASP A 190 -33.82 5.85 12.66
C ASP A 190 -32.81 5.32 13.69
N MET A 191 -31.64 5.99 13.79
CA MET A 191 -30.60 5.63 14.75
C MET A 191 -31.08 5.77 16.19
N ARG A 192 -31.77 6.88 16.51
CA ARG A 192 -32.35 7.10 17.83
C ARG A 192 -33.48 6.13 18.15
N ALA A 193 -34.29 5.77 17.15
CA ALA A 193 -35.36 4.79 17.29
C ALA A 193 -34.84 3.36 17.46
N MET A 194 -33.59 3.06 17.07
CA MET A 194 -32.95 1.77 17.30
C MET A 194 -32.29 1.65 18.68
N LEU A 195 -31.68 2.73 19.18
CA LEU A 195 -30.91 2.70 20.43
C LEU A 195 -31.79 3.00 21.65
N ASP A 196 -31.96 2.03 22.54
CA ASP A 196 -32.70 2.21 23.78
C ASP A 196 -31.87 2.95 24.83
N GLU A 197 -32.34 4.13 25.25
CA GLU A 197 -31.68 5.00 26.24
C GLU A 197 -31.44 4.28 27.58
N LYS A 198 -32.28 3.28 27.93
CA LYS A 198 -32.11 2.48 29.15
C LYS A 198 -30.74 1.79 29.19
N PHE A 199 -30.33 1.17 28.08
CA PHE A 199 -29.06 0.43 28.04
C PHE A 199 -27.85 1.38 28.03
N ILE A 200 -27.98 2.54 27.40
CA ILE A 200 -26.95 3.59 27.41
C ILE A 200 -26.76 4.13 28.82
N HIS A 201 -27.84 4.46 29.52
CA HIS A 201 -27.78 4.91 30.92
C HIS A 201 -27.20 3.83 31.84
N THR A 202 -27.48 2.56 31.56
CA THR A 202 -26.90 1.42 32.29
C THR A 202 -25.39 1.32 32.08
N HIS A 203 -24.91 1.45 30.84
CA HIS A 203 -23.47 1.48 30.53
C HIS A 203 -22.76 2.61 31.28
N ARG A 204 -23.31 3.82 31.25
CA ARG A 204 -22.77 4.98 31.99
C ARG A 204 -22.75 4.74 33.51
N LYS A 205 -23.81 4.17 34.07
CA LYS A 205 -23.90 3.84 35.51
C LYS A 205 -22.87 2.80 35.94
N TRP A 206 -22.48 1.90 35.05
CA TRP A 206 -21.42 0.92 35.31
C TRP A 206 -20.01 1.47 35.04
N GLY A 207 -19.86 2.68 34.52
CA GLY A 207 -18.55 3.32 34.39
C GLY A 207 -17.85 3.46 35.74
N MET A 208 -16.54 3.28 35.77
CA MET A 208 -15.72 3.55 36.95
C MET A 208 -15.74 5.06 37.27
N SER A 209 -16.05 5.39 38.52
CA SER A 209 -16.06 6.78 39.03
C SER A 209 -15.60 6.81 40.49
N PRO A 210 -14.81 7.82 40.91
CA PRO A 210 -14.49 8.03 42.32
C PRO A 210 -15.71 8.21 43.23
N GLU A 211 -16.85 8.67 42.69
CA GLU A 211 -18.10 8.86 43.42
C GLU A 211 -18.82 7.53 43.73
N HIS A 212 -18.51 6.47 42.99
CA HIS A 212 -19.02 5.11 43.20
C HIS A 212 -17.94 4.08 42.77
N PRO A 213 -16.85 3.99 43.54
CA PRO A 213 -15.65 3.30 43.10
C PRO A 213 -15.84 1.79 43.05
N VAL A 214 -15.24 1.16 42.04
CA VAL A 214 -15.16 -0.28 41.86
C VAL A 214 -13.75 -0.66 41.43
N ILE A 215 -13.37 -1.91 41.66
CA ILE A 215 -12.11 -2.49 41.16
C ILE A 215 -12.41 -3.45 40.00
N ARG A 216 -11.58 -3.41 38.95
CA ARG A 216 -11.65 -4.30 37.79
C ARG A 216 -10.26 -4.78 37.40
N GLY A 217 -10.18 -5.92 36.72
CA GLY A 217 -8.90 -6.50 36.31
C GLY A 217 -8.04 -7.03 37.46
N THR A 218 -8.68 -7.57 38.51
CA THR A 218 -7.98 -8.22 39.63
C THR A 218 -7.14 -9.41 39.17
N SER A 219 -6.03 -9.66 39.87
CA SER A 219 -5.32 -10.94 39.78
C SER A 219 -6.08 -12.02 40.55
N GLN A 220 -6.31 -13.18 39.93
CA GLN A 220 -7.08 -14.28 40.51
C GLN A 220 -6.24 -15.56 40.55
N ASN A 221 -6.35 -16.30 41.66
CA ASN A 221 -5.75 -17.61 41.82
C ASN A 221 -6.64 -18.71 41.18
N PRO A 222 -6.14 -19.97 41.08
CA PRO A 222 -6.92 -21.07 40.51
C PRO A 222 -8.23 -21.41 41.25
N ASP A 223 -8.36 -21.00 42.51
CA ASP A 223 -9.53 -21.23 43.36
C ASP A 223 -10.80 -20.49 42.91
N VAL A 224 -10.66 -19.37 42.21
CA VAL A 224 -11.80 -18.54 41.75
C VAL A 224 -11.78 -18.19 40.27
N TYR A 225 -10.63 -18.32 39.57
CA TYR A 225 -10.52 -17.90 38.17
C TYR A 225 -11.48 -18.66 37.26
N PHE A 226 -11.61 -19.98 37.43
CA PHE A 226 -12.47 -20.79 36.57
C PHE A 226 -13.96 -20.39 36.74
N GLN A 227 -14.43 -20.29 37.99
CA GLN A 227 -15.79 -19.84 38.30
C GLN A 227 -16.04 -18.41 37.79
N GLY A 228 -15.06 -17.52 37.94
CA GLY A 228 -15.10 -16.16 37.41
C GLY A 228 -15.25 -16.14 35.88
N ARG A 229 -14.52 -17.01 35.17
CA ARG A 229 -14.57 -17.10 33.70
C ARG A 229 -15.91 -17.60 33.17
N GLU A 230 -16.55 -18.55 33.87
CA GLU A 230 -17.86 -19.13 33.49
C GLU A 230 -19.05 -18.22 33.86
N SER A 231 -18.83 -17.20 34.70
CA SER A 231 -19.91 -16.29 35.15
C SER A 231 -20.60 -15.51 34.02
N VAL A 232 -19.98 -15.44 32.85
CA VAL A 232 -20.47 -14.69 31.68
C VAL A 232 -21.42 -15.49 30.78
N ASN A 233 -21.52 -16.81 30.95
CA ASN A 233 -22.18 -17.71 29.97
C ASN A 233 -23.60 -17.29 29.60
N LYS A 234 -24.40 -16.85 30.57
CA LYS A 234 -25.79 -16.39 30.33
C LYS A 234 -25.90 -15.24 29.33
N TYR A 235 -24.88 -14.37 29.24
CA TYR A 235 -24.88 -13.24 28.31
C TYR A 235 -24.64 -13.72 26.88
N TYR A 236 -23.73 -14.68 26.69
CA TYR A 236 -23.45 -15.27 25.38
C TYR A 236 -24.59 -16.14 24.88
N GLN A 237 -25.23 -16.91 25.78
CA GLN A 237 -26.43 -17.70 25.46
C GLN A 237 -27.61 -16.83 25.04
N ALA A 238 -27.79 -15.65 25.64
CA ALA A 238 -28.87 -14.72 25.29
C ALA A 238 -28.57 -13.89 24.02
N CYS A 239 -27.29 -13.73 23.65
CA CYS A 239 -26.87 -12.81 22.60
C CYS A 239 -27.51 -13.08 21.22
N PRO A 240 -27.62 -14.32 20.70
CA PRO A 240 -28.26 -14.59 19.41
C PRO A 240 -29.71 -14.09 19.33
N ALA A 241 -30.51 -14.36 20.37
CA ALA A 241 -31.90 -13.91 20.44
C ALA A 241 -32.01 -12.37 20.48
N ILE A 242 -31.08 -11.70 21.19
CA ILE A 242 -31.00 -10.24 21.22
C ILE A 242 -30.66 -9.67 19.84
N VAL A 243 -29.74 -10.30 19.11
CA VAL A 243 -29.38 -9.89 17.74
C VAL A 243 -30.59 -10.04 16.80
N GLN A 244 -31.32 -11.16 16.86
CA GLN A 244 -32.52 -11.32 16.03
C GLN A 244 -33.58 -10.29 16.38
N LYS A 245 -33.83 -10.04 17.67
CA LYS A 245 -34.74 -8.99 18.12
C LYS A 245 -34.32 -7.60 17.60
N ALA A 246 -33.02 -7.31 17.57
CA ALA A 246 -32.51 -6.06 17.00
C ALA A 246 -32.74 -5.98 15.48
N MET A 247 -32.54 -7.10 14.75
CA MET A 247 -32.87 -7.18 13.32
C MET A 247 -34.37 -6.98 13.04
N ASP A 248 -35.23 -7.58 13.86
CA ASP A 248 -36.69 -7.44 13.73
C ASP A 248 -37.16 -6.01 14.04
N ARG A 249 -36.59 -5.38 15.08
CA ARG A 249 -36.81 -3.96 15.38
C ARG A 249 -36.36 -3.07 14.21
N PHE A 250 -35.20 -3.38 13.64
CA PHE A 250 -34.67 -2.66 12.49
C PHE A 250 -35.61 -2.75 11.29
N ALA A 251 -36.20 -3.92 11.04
CA ALA A 251 -37.19 -4.12 10.00
C ALA A 251 -38.46 -3.30 10.25
N GLY A 252 -38.95 -3.24 11.51
CA GLY A 252 -40.09 -2.40 11.87
C GLY A 252 -39.86 -0.90 11.64
N ILE A 253 -38.62 -0.43 11.75
CA ILE A 253 -38.25 0.97 11.50
C ILE A 253 -38.01 1.21 10.00
N THR A 254 -37.25 0.33 9.36
CA THR A 254 -36.69 0.58 8.03
C THR A 254 -37.40 -0.11 6.88
N GLY A 255 -38.14 -1.18 7.16
CA GLY A 255 -38.70 -2.10 6.18
C GLY A 255 -37.72 -3.18 5.69
N ARG A 256 -36.46 -3.17 6.14
CA ARG A 256 -35.43 -4.14 5.73
C ARG A 256 -35.27 -5.23 6.79
N GLN A 257 -35.74 -6.44 6.48
CA GLN A 257 -35.65 -7.59 7.36
C GLN A 257 -34.34 -8.35 7.17
N TYR A 258 -33.75 -8.79 8.29
CA TYR A 258 -32.60 -9.67 8.31
C TYR A 258 -32.82 -10.86 9.25
N LYS A 259 -32.10 -11.95 8.99
CA LYS A 259 -31.93 -13.07 9.90
C LYS A 259 -30.45 -13.33 10.08
N PHE A 260 -30.05 -13.80 11.25
CA PHE A 260 -28.63 -14.04 11.49
C PHE A 260 -28.07 -15.28 10.77
N PHE A 261 -28.95 -16.21 10.39
CA PHE A 261 -28.76 -17.19 9.32
C PHE A 261 -29.86 -16.97 8.26
N ASP A 262 -29.47 -16.55 7.06
CA ASP A 262 -30.41 -16.09 6.03
C ASP A 262 -30.35 -16.98 4.79
N TYR A 263 -31.40 -17.76 4.56
CA TYR A 263 -31.51 -18.70 3.44
C TYR A 263 -32.19 -18.05 2.23
N VAL A 264 -31.60 -18.22 1.05
CA VAL A 264 -32.19 -17.86 -0.24
C VAL A 264 -31.98 -18.99 -1.23
N GLY A 265 -33.03 -19.44 -1.89
CA GLY A 265 -32.94 -20.51 -2.89
C GLY A 265 -34.27 -21.20 -3.10
N ALA A 266 -34.23 -22.35 -3.75
CA ALA A 266 -35.40 -23.21 -3.90
C ALA A 266 -35.84 -23.75 -2.53
N GLU A 267 -37.14 -23.82 -2.27
CA GLU A 267 -37.67 -24.42 -1.03
C GLU A 267 -37.35 -25.92 -0.92
N ASP A 268 -37.18 -26.59 -2.07
CA ASP A 268 -36.82 -28.00 -2.19
C ASP A 268 -35.36 -28.20 -2.63
N ALA A 269 -34.47 -27.25 -2.31
CA ALA A 269 -33.05 -27.33 -2.67
C ALA A 269 -32.40 -28.63 -2.15
N ASP A 270 -31.58 -29.25 -3.00
CA ASP A 270 -30.80 -30.44 -2.63
C ASP A 270 -29.30 -30.13 -2.44
N ARG A 271 -28.83 -28.99 -2.96
CA ARG A 271 -27.46 -28.50 -2.85
C ARG A 271 -27.46 -27.07 -2.33
N VAL A 272 -26.73 -26.82 -1.24
CA VAL A 272 -26.64 -25.49 -0.61
C VAL A 272 -25.19 -25.08 -0.42
N ILE A 273 -24.90 -23.79 -0.65
CA ILE A 273 -23.64 -23.17 -0.25
C ILE A 273 -23.85 -22.41 1.07
N VAL A 274 -23.01 -22.67 2.06
CA VAL A 274 -22.93 -21.88 3.31
C VAL A 274 -21.73 -20.95 3.21
N ILE A 275 -21.97 -19.64 3.36
CA ILE A 275 -20.94 -18.63 3.11
C ILE A 275 -21.19 -17.37 3.95
N MET A 276 -20.11 -16.63 4.18
CA MET A 276 -20.12 -15.35 4.90
C MET A 276 -19.61 -14.21 4.03
N GLY A 277 -20.14 -13.00 4.26
CA GLY A 277 -19.69 -11.77 3.61
C GLY A 277 -20.01 -11.68 2.11
N SER A 278 -19.33 -10.79 1.38
CA SER A 278 -19.69 -10.38 0.01
C SER A 278 -19.79 -11.53 -1.00
N GLY A 279 -19.06 -12.62 -0.82
CA GLY A 279 -19.23 -13.82 -1.63
C GLY A 279 -20.69 -14.31 -1.66
N GLY A 280 -21.42 -14.14 -0.55
CA GLY A 280 -22.84 -14.47 -0.45
C GLY A 280 -23.75 -13.67 -1.39
N GLN A 281 -23.38 -12.46 -1.83
CA GLN A 281 -24.15 -11.73 -2.85
C GLN A 281 -23.93 -12.34 -4.24
N ALA A 282 -22.70 -12.70 -4.59
CA ALA A 282 -22.40 -13.38 -5.86
C ALA A 282 -23.06 -14.77 -5.91
N VAL A 283 -23.03 -15.54 -4.81
CA VAL A 283 -23.73 -16.83 -4.76
C VAL A 283 -25.24 -16.65 -4.89
N HIS A 284 -25.83 -15.65 -4.23
CA HIS A 284 -27.25 -15.35 -4.36
C HIS A 284 -27.64 -15.06 -5.82
N GLU A 285 -26.87 -14.22 -6.51
CA GLU A 285 -27.10 -13.91 -7.94
C GLU A 285 -27.03 -15.18 -8.81
N THR A 286 -26.03 -16.04 -8.58
CA THR A 286 -25.90 -17.33 -9.30
C THR A 286 -27.04 -18.29 -8.98
N VAL A 287 -27.47 -18.38 -7.73
CA VAL A 287 -28.61 -19.23 -7.30
C VAL A 287 -29.90 -18.78 -7.98
N GLU A 288 -30.19 -17.47 -8.03
CA GLU A 288 -31.35 -16.94 -8.78
C GLU A 288 -31.31 -17.36 -10.25
N TYR A 289 -30.13 -17.27 -10.89
CA TYR A 289 -29.94 -17.65 -12.29
C TYR A 289 -30.07 -19.16 -12.58
N LEU A 290 -29.55 -20.02 -11.69
CA LEU A 290 -29.60 -21.47 -11.85
C LEU A 290 -31.02 -21.99 -11.55
N ASN A 291 -31.66 -21.48 -10.50
CA ASN A 291 -33.03 -21.88 -10.16
C ASN A 291 -34.04 -21.43 -11.22
N SER A 292 -33.83 -20.29 -11.89
CA SER A 292 -34.66 -19.89 -13.03
C SER A 292 -34.53 -20.84 -14.23
N ARG A 293 -33.57 -21.77 -14.21
CA ARG A 293 -33.35 -22.84 -15.20
C ARG A 293 -33.67 -24.24 -14.66
N GLY A 294 -34.33 -24.31 -13.51
CA GLY A 294 -34.82 -25.56 -12.92
C GLY A 294 -33.83 -26.29 -12.02
N GLU A 295 -32.67 -25.70 -11.70
CA GLU A 295 -31.81 -26.26 -10.66
C GLU A 295 -32.41 -26.07 -9.26
N LYS A 296 -32.00 -26.94 -8.32
CA LYS A 296 -32.47 -26.97 -6.93
C LYS A 296 -31.38 -26.51 -5.98
N THR A 297 -30.97 -25.26 -6.12
CA THR A 297 -29.84 -24.69 -5.39
C THR A 297 -30.27 -23.65 -4.35
N GLY A 298 -29.44 -23.50 -3.32
CA GLY A 298 -29.63 -22.46 -2.32
C GLY A 298 -28.32 -21.92 -1.76
N VAL A 299 -28.42 -20.78 -1.09
CA VAL A 299 -27.35 -20.16 -0.31
C VAL A 299 -27.86 -19.88 1.09
N LEU A 300 -27.10 -20.29 2.10
CA LEU A 300 -27.27 -19.83 3.47
C LEU A 300 -26.18 -18.82 3.78
N LYS A 301 -26.59 -17.58 4.01
CA LYS A 301 -25.69 -16.49 4.36
C LYS A 301 -25.57 -16.41 5.87
N VAL A 302 -24.36 -16.62 6.38
CA VAL A 302 -24.05 -16.47 7.81
C VAL A 302 -23.81 -15.00 8.11
N ARG A 303 -24.63 -14.42 8.99
CA ARG A 303 -24.48 -13.02 9.43
C ARG A 303 -23.84 -12.98 10.82
N LEU A 304 -24.44 -13.66 11.79
CA LEU A 304 -23.84 -13.82 13.11
C LEU A 304 -23.03 -15.11 13.14
N PHE A 305 -21.72 -14.99 13.02
CA PHE A 305 -20.80 -16.12 13.09
C PHE A 305 -20.49 -16.51 14.54
N ARG A 306 -20.46 -15.53 15.44
CA ARG A 306 -20.33 -15.76 16.88
C ARG A 306 -21.29 -14.86 17.66
N PRO A 307 -21.95 -15.37 18.72
CA PRO A 307 -22.07 -16.79 19.08
C PRO A 307 -22.79 -17.58 17.97
N PHE A 308 -22.33 -18.81 17.70
CA PHE A 308 -22.92 -19.66 16.66
C PHE A 308 -24.11 -20.43 17.26
N ASP A 309 -25.33 -20.16 16.79
CA ASP A 309 -26.54 -20.85 17.26
C ASP A 309 -26.85 -22.07 16.39
N THR A 310 -26.49 -23.26 16.89
CA THR A 310 -26.67 -24.54 16.19
C THR A 310 -28.12 -24.79 15.76
N LYS A 311 -29.10 -24.49 16.64
CA LYS A 311 -30.51 -24.78 16.37
C LYS A 311 -31.06 -23.86 15.29
N ALA A 312 -30.74 -22.58 15.35
CA ALA A 312 -31.14 -21.61 14.34
C ALA A 312 -30.45 -21.86 12.99
N PHE A 313 -29.17 -22.27 13.00
CA PHE A 313 -28.43 -22.65 11.78
C PHE A 313 -29.13 -23.79 11.04
N VAL A 314 -29.35 -24.93 11.70
CA VAL A 314 -29.95 -26.09 11.04
C VAL A 314 -31.40 -25.82 10.63
N SER A 315 -32.17 -25.09 11.43
CA SER A 315 -33.56 -24.76 11.13
C SER A 315 -33.71 -23.83 9.91
N ALA A 316 -32.66 -23.10 9.53
CA ALA A 316 -32.67 -22.26 8.34
C ALA A 316 -32.45 -23.05 7.04
N LEU A 317 -32.03 -24.31 7.10
CA LEU A 317 -31.78 -25.15 5.94
C LEU A 317 -33.03 -25.97 5.55
N PRO A 318 -33.34 -26.13 4.25
CA PRO A 318 -34.41 -27.03 3.81
C PRO A 318 -34.17 -28.48 4.24
N ALA A 319 -35.24 -29.20 4.60
CA ALA A 319 -35.20 -30.61 4.93
C ALA A 319 -34.74 -31.52 3.76
N THR A 320 -34.80 -31.00 2.53
CA THR A 320 -34.43 -31.69 1.28
C THR A 320 -32.93 -31.67 0.98
N VAL A 321 -32.15 -30.91 1.75
CA VAL A 321 -30.70 -30.76 1.52
C VAL A 321 -29.99 -32.10 1.61
N LYS A 322 -29.19 -32.41 0.58
CA LYS A 322 -28.35 -33.61 0.49
C LYS A 322 -26.86 -33.29 0.50
N GLY A 323 -26.48 -32.10 0.02
CA GLY A 323 -25.11 -31.63 -0.05
C GLY A 323 -24.95 -30.18 0.38
N ILE A 324 -23.92 -29.91 1.17
CA ILE A 324 -23.53 -28.59 1.65
C ILE A 324 -22.06 -28.34 1.26
N ALA A 325 -21.79 -27.23 0.58
CA ALA A 325 -20.44 -26.72 0.42
C ALA A 325 -20.27 -25.50 1.33
N VAL A 326 -19.27 -25.55 2.22
CA VAL A 326 -18.94 -24.45 3.12
C VAL A 326 -17.74 -23.72 2.55
N LEU A 327 -17.90 -22.41 2.32
CA LEU A 327 -16.87 -21.59 1.70
C LEU A 327 -16.25 -20.62 2.71
N ASP A 328 -14.98 -20.86 3.00
CA ASP A 328 -14.18 -20.04 3.89
C ASP A 328 -13.28 -19.09 3.11
N ARG A 329 -13.27 -17.82 3.52
CA ARG A 329 -12.39 -16.80 2.94
C ARG A 329 -11.13 -16.63 3.80
N THR A 330 -10.53 -17.73 4.23
CA THR A 330 -9.30 -17.76 5.03
C THR A 330 -8.51 -19.04 4.72
N LYS A 331 -7.30 -19.18 5.27
CA LYS A 331 -6.53 -20.41 5.28
C LYS A 331 -5.87 -20.57 6.65
N GLU A 332 -6.08 -21.72 7.28
CA GLU A 332 -5.37 -22.13 8.51
C GLU A 332 -4.44 -23.31 8.18
N PRO A 333 -3.15 -23.07 7.89
CA PRO A 333 -2.23 -24.15 7.52
C PRO A 333 -2.13 -25.21 8.62
N GLY A 334 -2.46 -26.47 8.28
CA GLY A 334 -2.39 -27.60 9.20
C GLY A 334 -3.66 -27.90 9.99
N SER A 335 -4.74 -27.11 9.84
CA SER A 335 -6.03 -27.43 10.47
C SER A 335 -6.76 -28.59 9.78
N LEU A 336 -7.74 -29.19 10.45
CA LEU A 336 -8.59 -30.22 9.85
C LEU A 336 -9.51 -29.61 8.77
N GLY A 337 -9.94 -28.37 8.95
CA GLY A 337 -10.49 -27.51 7.91
C GLY A 337 -10.58 -26.06 8.38
N GLU A 338 -11.16 -25.21 7.55
CA GLU A 338 -11.31 -23.80 7.89
C GLU A 338 -12.45 -23.55 8.91
N PRO A 339 -12.47 -22.40 9.61
CA PRO A 339 -13.33 -22.19 10.77
C PRO A 339 -14.83 -22.39 10.51
N LEU A 340 -15.39 -21.83 9.43
CA LEU A 340 -16.82 -21.95 9.16
C LEU A 340 -17.18 -23.39 8.78
N TYR A 341 -16.32 -24.07 8.01
CA TYR A 341 -16.48 -25.49 7.70
C TYR A 341 -16.52 -26.36 8.97
N GLU A 342 -15.61 -26.17 9.91
CA GLU A 342 -15.58 -26.94 11.16
C GLU A 342 -16.82 -26.69 12.02
N ASP A 343 -17.27 -25.43 12.13
CA ASP A 343 -18.50 -25.08 12.86
C ASP A 343 -19.74 -25.72 12.22
N VAL A 344 -19.87 -25.65 10.89
CA VAL A 344 -21.01 -26.23 10.17
C VAL A 344 -21.04 -27.75 10.34
N ARG A 345 -19.89 -28.42 10.28
CA ARG A 345 -19.83 -29.87 10.48
C ARG A 345 -20.22 -30.28 11.89
N THR A 346 -19.73 -29.54 12.89
CA THR A 346 -20.06 -29.75 14.30
C THR A 346 -21.55 -29.51 14.54
N ALA A 347 -22.06 -28.36 14.13
CA ALA A 347 -23.46 -27.97 14.30
C ALA A 347 -24.43 -28.96 13.63
N ALA A 348 -24.12 -29.41 12.41
CA ALA A 348 -24.93 -30.42 11.71
C ALA A 348 -24.88 -31.80 12.39
N GLY A 349 -23.74 -32.16 12.99
CA GLY A 349 -23.55 -33.42 13.70
C GLY A 349 -24.33 -33.46 15.01
N GLU A 350 -24.10 -32.47 15.86
CA GLU A 350 -24.78 -32.32 17.15
C GLU A 350 -26.30 -32.22 16.96
N ALA A 351 -26.78 -31.38 16.03
CA ALA A 351 -28.21 -31.25 15.78
C ALA A 351 -28.86 -32.55 15.27
N LEU A 352 -28.13 -33.37 14.52
CA LEU A 352 -28.65 -34.66 14.06
C LEU A 352 -28.72 -35.67 15.22
N GLU A 353 -27.70 -35.70 16.08
CA GLU A 353 -27.67 -36.53 17.28
C GLU A 353 -28.81 -36.17 18.26
N GLU A 354 -29.08 -34.87 18.43
CA GLU A 354 -30.17 -34.34 19.25
C GLU A 354 -31.57 -34.48 18.60
N GLY A 355 -31.66 -34.91 17.33
CA GLY A 355 -32.92 -34.97 16.58
C GLY A 355 -33.51 -33.60 16.23
N ALA A 356 -32.70 -32.53 16.29
CA ALA A 356 -33.08 -31.15 15.98
C ALA A 356 -32.82 -30.77 14.51
N ALA A 357 -32.04 -31.56 13.76
CA ALA A 357 -31.76 -31.30 12.35
C ALA A 357 -33.00 -31.55 11.46
N PRO A 358 -33.25 -30.72 10.42
CA PRO A 358 -34.41 -30.89 9.54
C PRO A 358 -34.26 -32.04 8.54
N PHE A 359 -33.02 -32.51 8.32
CA PHE A 359 -32.70 -33.58 7.36
C PHE A 359 -32.65 -34.96 8.04
N LYS A 360 -33.15 -35.99 7.34
CA LYS A 360 -33.23 -37.37 7.86
C LYS A 360 -31.89 -38.10 7.98
N LYS A 361 -30.87 -37.63 7.26
CA LYS A 361 -29.53 -38.22 7.21
C LYS A 361 -28.51 -37.10 7.20
N TYR A 362 -27.32 -37.37 7.73
CA TYR A 362 -26.21 -36.43 7.67
C TYR A 362 -25.94 -36.04 6.20
N PRO A 363 -26.08 -34.77 5.80
CA PRO A 363 -25.81 -34.34 4.44
C PRO A 363 -24.32 -34.47 4.15
N ARG A 364 -23.95 -34.59 2.88
CA ARG A 364 -22.54 -34.49 2.51
C ARG A 364 -22.07 -33.05 2.75
N ILE A 365 -21.07 -32.86 3.59
CA ILE A 365 -20.50 -31.52 3.84
C ILE A 365 -19.06 -31.50 3.33
N VAL A 366 -18.76 -30.56 2.42
CA VAL A 366 -17.40 -30.30 1.91
C VAL A 366 -16.98 -28.86 2.21
N GLY A 367 -15.71 -28.64 2.50
CA GLY A 367 -15.10 -27.33 2.72
C GLY A 367 -14.30 -26.89 1.50
N GLY A 368 -14.37 -25.59 1.19
CA GLY A 368 -13.62 -24.96 0.12
C GLY A 368 -13.11 -23.58 0.50
N ARG A 369 -11.94 -23.21 -0.01
CA ARG A 369 -11.37 -21.87 0.14
C ARG A 369 -11.56 -21.04 -1.11
N TYR A 370 -11.83 -19.75 -0.93
CA TYR A 370 -11.98 -18.80 -2.03
C TYR A 370 -11.46 -17.41 -1.64
N GLY A 371 -11.21 -16.56 -2.65
CA GLY A 371 -11.15 -15.12 -2.47
C GLY A 371 -10.08 -14.55 -1.53
N LEU A 372 -9.01 -15.31 -1.23
CA LEU A 372 -7.88 -14.85 -0.41
C LEU A 372 -7.17 -13.67 -1.08
N GLY A 373 -6.80 -12.65 -0.32
CA GLY A 373 -6.17 -11.45 -0.88
C GLY A 373 -7.00 -10.77 -1.98
N SER A 374 -8.33 -10.81 -1.88
CA SER A 374 -9.26 -10.38 -2.94
C SER A 374 -9.03 -11.03 -4.31
N ALA A 375 -8.59 -12.28 -4.33
CA ALA A 375 -8.77 -13.13 -5.51
C ALA A 375 -10.25 -13.09 -5.94
N GLU A 376 -10.49 -13.10 -7.25
CA GLU A 376 -11.84 -12.99 -7.78
C GLU A 376 -12.71 -14.19 -7.38
N PHE A 377 -14.02 -13.94 -7.29
CA PHE A 377 -15.01 -14.97 -7.00
C PHE A 377 -16.24 -14.71 -7.87
N THR A 378 -16.24 -15.35 -9.04
CA THR A 378 -17.19 -15.08 -10.12
C THR A 378 -18.32 -16.12 -10.14
N PRO A 379 -19.44 -15.85 -10.86
CA PRO A 379 -20.49 -16.83 -11.07
C PRO A 379 -20.00 -18.16 -11.66
N ALA A 380 -19.01 -18.13 -12.54
CA ALA A 380 -18.38 -19.32 -13.10
C ALA A 380 -17.75 -20.22 -12.03
N MET A 381 -17.00 -19.60 -11.10
CA MET A 381 -16.40 -20.30 -9.96
C MET A 381 -17.47 -20.87 -9.03
N ILE A 382 -18.53 -20.12 -8.78
CA ILE A 382 -19.66 -20.57 -7.94
C ILE A 382 -20.38 -21.77 -8.57
N LYS A 383 -20.59 -21.74 -9.89
CA LYS A 383 -21.16 -22.85 -10.63
C LYS A 383 -20.31 -24.12 -10.44
N ALA A 384 -18.99 -24.02 -10.54
CA ALA A 384 -18.09 -25.15 -10.32
C ALA A 384 -18.21 -25.74 -8.90
N VAL A 385 -18.50 -24.93 -7.88
CA VAL A 385 -18.78 -25.42 -6.52
C VAL A 385 -20.08 -26.25 -6.48
N PHE A 386 -21.15 -25.79 -7.14
CA PHE A 386 -22.40 -26.55 -7.24
C PHE A 386 -22.26 -27.82 -8.10
N ASP A 387 -21.47 -27.77 -9.17
CA ASP A 387 -21.15 -28.93 -10.00
C ASP A 387 -20.38 -29.97 -9.18
N ASN A 388 -19.36 -29.54 -8.40
CA ASN A 388 -18.64 -30.42 -7.48
C ASN A 388 -19.56 -31.08 -6.44
N LEU A 389 -20.59 -30.38 -5.94
CA LEU A 389 -21.58 -30.97 -5.03
C LEU A 389 -22.47 -32.03 -5.71
N ALA A 390 -22.72 -31.89 -7.01
CA ALA A 390 -23.52 -32.84 -7.78
C ALA A 390 -22.75 -34.13 -8.12
N GLU A 391 -21.41 -34.11 -8.04
CA GLU A 391 -20.58 -35.28 -8.30
C GLU A 391 -20.86 -36.43 -7.33
N LYS A 392 -20.65 -37.68 -7.78
CA LYS A 392 -20.79 -38.86 -6.91
C LYS A 392 -19.80 -38.81 -5.75
N LYS A 393 -18.58 -38.31 -5.99
CA LYS A 393 -17.53 -38.11 -5.00
C LYS A 393 -17.03 -36.66 -5.09
N ALA A 394 -17.74 -35.76 -4.42
CA ALA A 394 -17.35 -34.35 -4.34
C ALA A 394 -15.93 -34.21 -3.75
N LYS A 395 -15.11 -33.36 -4.36
CA LYS A 395 -13.80 -32.95 -3.82
C LYS A 395 -14.03 -32.17 -2.54
N ASN A 396 -13.36 -32.56 -1.46
CA ASN A 396 -13.33 -31.84 -0.19
C ASN A 396 -11.99 -31.08 -0.05
N HIS A 397 -11.94 -30.09 0.84
CA HIS A 397 -10.77 -29.22 1.07
C HIS A 397 -10.25 -28.53 -0.19
N PHE A 398 -11.18 -28.19 -1.09
CA PHE A 398 -10.85 -27.65 -2.40
C PHE A 398 -10.46 -26.17 -2.33
N THR A 399 -9.90 -25.67 -3.43
CA THR A 399 -9.74 -24.23 -3.70
C THR A 399 -10.51 -23.89 -4.98
N VAL A 400 -10.91 -22.64 -5.15
CA VAL A 400 -11.53 -22.18 -6.40
C VAL A 400 -10.99 -20.80 -6.78
N GLY A 401 -10.73 -20.60 -8.07
CA GLY A 401 -10.16 -19.37 -8.62
C GLY A 401 -8.63 -19.36 -8.80
N ILE A 402 -7.95 -20.50 -8.59
CA ILE A 402 -6.51 -20.68 -8.83
C ILE A 402 -6.23 -21.98 -9.59
N ASP A 403 -5.03 -22.11 -10.18
CA ASP A 403 -4.49 -23.38 -10.69
C ASP A 403 -3.50 -23.98 -9.66
N ASP A 404 -3.99 -24.94 -8.86
CA ASP A 404 -3.19 -25.69 -7.91
C ASP A 404 -2.69 -27.00 -8.52
N ASP A 405 -1.59 -26.91 -9.26
CA ASP A 405 -0.90 -28.02 -9.89
C ASP A 405 0.06 -28.78 -8.96
N VAL A 406 0.11 -28.41 -7.67
CA VAL A 406 0.98 -29.04 -6.67
C VAL A 406 0.20 -29.98 -5.77
N THR A 407 -0.89 -29.51 -5.18
CA THR A 407 -1.74 -30.30 -4.27
C THR A 407 -3.10 -30.68 -4.89
N HIS A 408 -3.37 -30.25 -6.12
CA HIS A 408 -4.56 -30.61 -6.90
C HIS A 408 -5.89 -30.32 -6.18
N THR A 409 -5.90 -29.28 -5.34
CA THR A 409 -7.09 -28.87 -4.59
C THR A 409 -8.04 -28.01 -5.40
N SER A 410 -7.58 -27.36 -6.47
CA SER A 410 -8.41 -26.46 -7.28
C SER A 410 -9.55 -27.18 -7.99
N LEU A 411 -10.68 -26.48 -8.15
CA LEU A 411 -11.78 -26.88 -9.03
C LEU A 411 -11.62 -26.23 -10.41
N ASP A 412 -11.84 -27.01 -11.46
CA ASP A 412 -11.95 -26.51 -12.83
C ASP A 412 -13.28 -25.78 -13.01
N TYR A 413 -13.29 -24.73 -13.84
CA TYR A 413 -14.49 -23.96 -14.15
C TYR A 413 -14.44 -23.37 -15.56
N ASP A 414 -15.62 -23.18 -16.16
CA ASP A 414 -15.77 -22.50 -17.45
C ASP A 414 -15.80 -20.98 -17.24
N ALA A 415 -14.67 -20.31 -17.51
CA ALA A 415 -14.53 -18.87 -17.36
C ALA A 415 -15.47 -18.03 -18.25
N SER A 416 -16.11 -18.63 -19.27
CA SER A 416 -17.08 -17.94 -20.12
C SER A 416 -18.49 -17.85 -19.52
N PHE A 417 -18.77 -18.60 -18.45
CA PHE A 417 -20.07 -18.56 -17.79
C PHE A 417 -20.30 -17.22 -17.08
N SER A 418 -21.42 -16.55 -17.43
CA SER A 418 -21.84 -15.28 -16.83
C SER A 418 -23.32 -15.30 -16.46
N THR A 419 -23.65 -14.61 -15.38
CA THR A 419 -25.03 -14.36 -14.90
C THR A 419 -25.49 -12.93 -15.16
N GLU A 420 -24.61 -12.06 -15.68
CA GLU A 420 -24.94 -10.67 -15.94
C GLU A 420 -25.97 -10.54 -17.07
N SER A 421 -27.02 -9.75 -16.83
CA SER A 421 -28.08 -9.50 -17.80
C SER A 421 -27.69 -8.41 -18.80
N ASP A 422 -28.17 -8.52 -20.04
CA ASP A 422 -28.03 -7.50 -21.08
C ASP A 422 -28.66 -6.13 -20.71
N ASP A 423 -29.56 -6.10 -19.72
CA ASP A 423 -30.18 -4.87 -19.20
C ASP A 423 -29.23 -4.03 -18.31
N ILE A 424 -28.04 -4.55 -17.98
CA ILE A 424 -27.04 -3.85 -17.16
C ILE A 424 -25.98 -3.25 -18.08
N TYR A 425 -25.82 -1.93 -18.01
CA TYR A 425 -24.75 -1.23 -18.71
C TYR A 425 -23.43 -1.37 -17.95
N ARG A 426 -22.41 -1.90 -18.62
CA ARG A 426 -21.09 -2.24 -18.07
C ARG A 426 -20.02 -1.39 -18.76
N ALA A 427 -19.30 -0.58 -17.99
CA ALA A 427 -18.26 0.31 -18.51
C ALA A 427 -16.91 0.11 -17.80
N MET A 428 -15.83 0.06 -18.60
CA MET A 428 -14.45 -0.10 -18.13
C MET A 428 -13.58 1.09 -18.54
N PHE A 429 -12.70 1.54 -17.64
CA PHE A 429 -11.83 2.69 -17.91
C PHE A 429 -10.40 2.39 -17.48
N TYR A 430 -9.48 2.41 -18.44
CA TYR A 430 -8.04 2.23 -18.23
C TYR A 430 -7.38 3.61 -18.14
N GLY A 431 -6.89 3.96 -16.95
CA GLY A 431 -6.21 5.22 -16.66
C GLY A 431 -4.81 5.02 -16.11
N LEU A 432 -4.02 6.10 -16.08
CA LEU A 432 -2.71 6.14 -15.43
C LEU A 432 -2.85 6.72 -14.02
N GLY A 433 -2.19 6.12 -13.02
CA GLY A 433 -2.19 6.63 -11.65
C GLY A 433 -1.83 8.11 -11.60
N SER A 434 -2.74 8.92 -11.04
CA SER A 434 -2.69 10.40 -10.96
C SER A 434 -3.16 11.20 -12.20
N ASP A 435 -3.71 10.57 -13.24
CA ASP A 435 -4.32 11.27 -14.39
C ASP A 435 -5.72 11.83 -14.09
N GLY A 436 -6.35 11.38 -13.00
CA GLY A 436 -7.68 11.77 -12.53
C GLY A 436 -8.84 10.88 -12.98
N THR A 437 -8.57 9.77 -13.69
CA THR A 437 -9.57 8.82 -14.22
C THR A 437 -10.48 8.26 -13.14
N VAL A 438 -9.90 7.70 -12.07
CA VAL A 438 -10.67 7.16 -10.94
C VAL A 438 -11.56 8.25 -10.30
N GLY A 439 -11.03 9.47 -10.14
CA GLY A 439 -11.78 10.58 -9.58
C GLY A 439 -12.97 10.99 -10.45
N ALA A 440 -12.78 11.03 -11.77
CA ALA A 440 -13.86 11.25 -12.74
C ALA A 440 -14.91 10.14 -12.66
N ASN A 441 -14.50 8.87 -12.61
CA ASN A 441 -15.45 7.76 -12.54
C ASN A 441 -16.23 7.70 -11.22
N LYS A 442 -15.59 8.00 -10.08
CA LYS A 442 -16.31 8.21 -8.80
C LYS A 442 -17.36 9.31 -8.91
N ASN A 443 -17.05 10.38 -9.64
CA ASN A 443 -17.99 11.47 -9.90
C ASN A 443 -19.12 11.04 -10.84
N SER A 444 -18.81 10.34 -11.94
CA SER A 444 -19.79 9.81 -12.89
C SER A 444 -20.79 8.87 -12.23
N ILE A 445 -20.36 7.96 -11.36
CA ILE A 445 -21.27 7.09 -10.59
C ILE A 445 -22.22 7.93 -9.74
N LYS A 446 -21.71 8.95 -9.05
CA LYS A 446 -22.52 9.82 -8.20
C LYS A 446 -23.55 10.58 -9.02
N ILE A 447 -23.16 11.14 -10.17
CA ILE A 447 -24.07 11.80 -11.11
C ILE A 447 -25.18 10.84 -11.54
N ILE A 448 -24.83 9.62 -11.99
CA ILE A 448 -25.81 8.65 -12.46
C ILE A 448 -26.74 8.21 -11.32
N ALA A 449 -26.19 7.95 -10.14
CA ALA A 449 -26.95 7.55 -8.96
C ALA A 449 -27.93 8.64 -8.48
N GLU A 450 -27.54 9.92 -8.57
CA GLU A 450 -28.34 11.07 -8.11
C GLU A 450 -29.36 11.53 -9.16
N LYS A 451 -29.04 11.45 -10.46
CA LYS A 451 -29.89 11.98 -11.54
C LYS A 451 -30.78 10.92 -12.21
N THR A 452 -30.64 9.64 -11.86
CA THR A 452 -31.47 8.54 -12.40
C THR A 452 -32.01 7.65 -11.29
N ASP A 453 -33.05 6.88 -11.60
CA ASP A 453 -33.58 5.83 -10.71
C ASP A 453 -32.78 4.53 -10.76
N ASN A 454 -31.74 4.45 -11.60
CA ASN A 454 -30.93 3.25 -11.73
C ASN A 454 -30.17 2.94 -10.42
N SER A 455 -29.99 1.64 -10.18
CA SER A 455 -28.89 1.16 -9.35
C SER A 455 -27.57 1.53 -10.02
N ALA A 456 -26.59 1.88 -9.20
CA ALA A 456 -25.25 2.25 -9.66
C ALA A 456 -24.23 1.54 -8.77
N GLN A 457 -23.25 0.92 -9.40
CA GLN A 457 -22.13 0.25 -8.74
C GLN A 457 -20.83 0.74 -9.39
N GLY A 458 -19.79 0.96 -8.58
CA GLY A 458 -18.44 1.10 -9.13
C GLY A 458 -17.36 0.56 -8.22
N TYR A 459 -16.43 -0.14 -8.85
CA TYR A 459 -15.26 -0.73 -8.23
C TYR A 459 -14.00 -0.26 -8.96
N PHE A 460 -12.91 -0.05 -8.21
CA PHE A 460 -11.69 0.55 -8.74
C PHE A 460 -10.50 -0.33 -8.38
N VAL A 461 -9.88 -0.90 -9.41
CA VAL A 461 -8.64 -1.68 -9.29
C VAL A 461 -7.48 -0.71 -9.36
N TYR A 462 -6.79 -0.57 -8.24
CA TYR A 462 -5.54 0.17 -8.13
C TYR A 462 -4.36 -0.79 -8.29
N ASP A 463 -3.23 -0.24 -8.70
CA ASP A 463 -1.94 -0.88 -8.54
C ASP A 463 -1.34 -0.44 -7.21
N SER A 464 -0.57 -1.29 -6.57
CA SER A 464 0.17 -0.95 -5.36
C SER A 464 1.34 0.00 -5.63
N LYS A 465 1.79 0.13 -6.88
CA LYS A 465 2.73 1.20 -7.29
C LYS A 465 2.08 2.57 -7.12
N LYS A 466 2.73 3.46 -6.36
CA LYS A 466 2.19 4.78 -5.98
C LYS A 466 1.89 5.72 -7.15
N ALA A 467 2.69 5.67 -8.21
CA ALA A 467 2.52 6.54 -9.36
C ALA A 467 2.83 5.81 -10.66
N GLY A 468 2.19 6.23 -11.76
CA GLY A 468 2.50 5.74 -13.11
C GLY A 468 2.13 4.29 -13.36
N ALA A 469 1.22 3.71 -12.58
CA ALA A 469 0.69 2.38 -12.82
C ALA A 469 -0.75 2.47 -13.33
N VAL A 470 -1.22 1.42 -14.00
CA VAL A 470 -2.56 1.41 -14.61
C VAL A 470 -3.64 1.23 -13.54
N THR A 471 -4.66 2.06 -13.60
CA THR A 471 -5.89 1.95 -12.80
C THR A 471 -7.03 1.49 -13.70
N ILE A 472 -7.85 0.56 -13.25
CA ILE A 472 -9.01 0.08 -13.99
C ILE A 472 -10.27 0.36 -13.18
N SER A 473 -11.19 1.16 -13.74
CA SER A 473 -12.50 1.40 -13.12
C SER A 473 -13.54 0.49 -13.77
N HIS A 474 -14.36 -0.17 -12.96
CA HIS A 474 -15.47 -1.02 -13.39
C HIS A 474 -16.77 -0.41 -12.91
N LEU A 475 -17.65 0.00 -13.83
CA LEU A 475 -18.91 0.64 -13.52
C LEU A 475 -20.08 -0.19 -14.04
N ARG A 476 -21.12 -0.36 -13.22
CA ARG A 476 -22.39 -0.99 -13.61
C ARG A 476 -23.56 -0.09 -13.29
N PHE A 477 -24.52 -0.01 -14.21
CA PHE A 477 -25.76 0.74 -14.01
C PHE A 477 -26.94 -0.03 -14.61
N GLY A 478 -28.07 -0.07 -13.91
CA GLY A 478 -29.27 -0.76 -14.40
C GLY A 478 -30.48 -0.55 -13.50
N LYS A 479 -31.67 -0.95 -13.96
CA LYS A 479 -32.92 -0.79 -13.19
C LYS A 479 -33.02 -1.76 -12.01
N LYS A 480 -32.43 -2.95 -12.13
CA LYS A 480 -32.42 -3.97 -11.07
C LYS A 480 -31.31 -3.69 -10.06
N THR A 481 -31.46 -4.23 -8.85
CA THR A 481 -30.40 -4.24 -7.84
C THR A 481 -29.19 -5.01 -8.37
N ILE A 482 -28.00 -4.43 -8.22
CA ILE A 482 -26.75 -5.03 -8.69
C ILE A 482 -26.13 -5.83 -7.53
N ARG A 483 -25.92 -7.13 -7.72
CA ARG A 483 -25.35 -8.08 -6.73
C ARG A 483 -24.06 -8.72 -7.21
N SER A 484 -23.26 -7.95 -7.94
CA SER A 484 -22.11 -8.45 -8.68
C SER A 484 -20.80 -7.96 -8.05
N PRO A 485 -20.39 -8.45 -6.86
CA PRO A 485 -19.13 -8.07 -6.21
C PRO A 485 -17.93 -8.79 -6.85
N TYR A 486 -17.84 -8.73 -8.18
CA TYR A 486 -16.77 -9.27 -9.02
C TYR A 486 -16.50 -8.31 -10.19
N LEU A 487 -15.35 -8.45 -10.85
CA LEU A 487 -14.94 -7.58 -11.95
C LEU A 487 -15.78 -7.81 -13.21
N ILE A 488 -15.87 -6.78 -14.06
CA ILE A 488 -16.49 -6.89 -15.38
C ILE A 488 -15.54 -7.64 -16.33
N THR A 489 -16.04 -8.71 -16.95
CA THR A 489 -15.35 -9.46 -18.01
C THR A 489 -15.88 -9.14 -19.40
N GLU A 490 -17.11 -8.64 -19.51
CA GLU A 490 -17.75 -8.22 -20.77
C GLU A 490 -18.34 -6.81 -20.63
N ALA A 491 -17.73 -5.83 -21.29
CA ALA A 491 -18.10 -4.42 -21.21
C ALA A 491 -18.81 -3.94 -22.48
N ASN A 492 -19.88 -3.16 -22.31
CA ASN A 492 -20.53 -2.42 -23.38
C ASN A 492 -19.66 -1.25 -23.87
N PHE A 493 -18.87 -0.68 -22.96
CA PHE A 493 -18.03 0.49 -23.21
C PHE A 493 -16.67 0.35 -22.54
N LEU A 494 -15.60 0.61 -23.29
CA LEU A 494 -14.24 0.66 -22.76
C LEU A 494 -13.55 1.96 -23.19
N ALA A 495 -12.93 2.66 -22.24
CA ALA A 495 -12.09 3.80 -22.52
C ALA A 495 -10.62 3.54 -22.14
N CYS A 496 -9.70 3.95 -23.01
CA CYS A 496 -8.26 3.94 -22.80
C CYS A 496 -7.73 5.37 -22.74
N HIS A 497 -7.28 5.78 -21.57
CA HIS A 497 -6.81 7.14 -21.30
C HIS A 497 -5.27 7.27 -21.42
N ASN A 498 -4.59 6.27 -21.98
CA ASN A 498 -3.17 6.36 -22.32
C ASN A 498 -2.85 5.49 -23.54
N PHE A 499 -2.38 6.11 -24.63
CA PHE A 499 -2.10 5.41 -25.89
C PHE A 499 -1.09 4.26 -25.72
N SER A 500 -0.07 4.39 -24.87
CA SER A 500 0.96 3.36 -24.70
C SER A 500 0.44 2.06 -24.07
N PHE A 501 -0.75 2.07 -23.45
CA PHE A 501 -1.36 0.87 -22.90
C PHE A 501 -1.76 -0.14 -23.97
N LEU A 502 -2.00 0.32 -25.20
CA LEU A 502 -2.31 -0.55 -26.34
C LEU A 502 -1.14 -1.45 -26.73
N GLU A 503 0.10 -1.03 -26.45
CA GLU A 503 1.30 -1.83 -26.69
C GLU A 503 1.51 -2.91 -25.61
N LYS A 504 0.84 -2.79 -24.45
CA LYS A 504 1.17 -3.53 -23.22
C LYS A 504 0.07 -4.44 -22.71
N TYR A 505 -1.19 -4.04 -22.83
CA TYR A 505 -2.32 -4.72 -22.20
C TYR A 505 -3.35 -5.15 -23.24
N ASP A 506 -3.78 -6.41 -23.13
CA ASP A 506 -4.90 -6.94 -23.91
C ASP A 506 -6.24 -6.49 -23.30
N MET A 507 -6.52 -5.18 -23.37
CA MET A 507 -7.71 -4.59 -22.74
C MET A 507 -9.00 -4.87 -23.52
N LEU A 508 -8.93 -4.95 -24.85
CA LEU A 508 -10.11 -5.14 -25.70
C LEU A 508 -10.67 -6.57 -25.65
N LYS A 509 -9.96 -7.52 -25.01
CA LYS A 509 -10.50 -8.85 -24.72
C LYS A 509 -11.81 -8.76 -23.93
N ASN A 510 -11.94 -7.75 -23.06
CA ASN A 510 -13.11 -7.55 -22.21
C ASN A 510 -14.24 -6.74 -22.87
N VAL A 511 -14.13 -6.32 -24.13
CA VAL A 511 -15.22 -5.59 -24.82
C VAL A 511 -16.10 -6.59 -25.56
N MET A 512 -17.42 -6.46 -25.43
CA MET A 512 -18.36 -7.31 -26.17
C MET A 512 -18.40 -6.97 -27.66
N SER A 513 -18.84 -7.90 -28.50
CA SER A 513 -19.11 -7.64 -29.91
C SER A 513 -20.15 -6.52 -30.09
N GLY A 514 -19.88 -5.57 -30.98
CA GLY A 514 -20.69 -4.35 -31.18
C GLY A 514 -20.50 -3.29 -30.08
N GLY A 515 -19.61 -3.53 -29.12
CA GLY A 515 -19.29 -2.60 -28.03
C GLY A 515 -18.57 -1.33 -28.51
N THR A 516 -18.38 -0.39 -27.58
CA THR A 516 -17.76 0.91 -27.85
C THR A 516 -16.36 1.00 -27.28
N PHE A 517 -15.42 1.52 -28.07
CA PHE A 517 -14.05 1.80 -27.65
C PHE A 517 -13.72 3.29 -27.81
N LEU A 518 -13.30 3.94 -26.73
CA LEU A 518 -12.84 5.34 -26.71
C LEU A 518 -11.34 5.38 -26.39
N LEU A 519 -10.56 6.10 -27.20
CA LEU A 519 -9.12 6.25 -27.01
C LEU A 519 -8.70 7.72 -26.94
N THR A 520 -7.90 8.08 -25.93
CA THR A 520 -7.15 9.34 -26.02
C THR A 520 -5.94 9.16 -26.94
N SER A 521 -5.82 10.00 -27.97
CA SER A 521 -4.77 9.89 -28.98
C SER A 521 -4.36 11.27 -29.50
N MET A 522 -3.07 11.45 -29.80
CA MET A 522 -2.59 12.64 -30.52
C MET A 522 -2.81 12.56 -32.04
N TYR A 523 -3.27 11.42 -32.53
CA TYR A 523 -3.59 11.20 -33.93
C TYR A 523 -5.09 11.39 -34.16
N ASP A 524 -5.44 12.14 -35.21
CA ASP A 524 -6.82 12.32 -35.66
C ASP A 524 -7.42 11.03 -36.26
N ARG A 525 -8.73 11.03 -36.52
CA ARG A 525 -9.44 9.87 -37.09
C ARG A 525 -8.85 9.33 -38.40
N SER A 526 -8.15 10.16 -39.18
CA SER A 526 -7.57 9.75 -40.47
C SER A 526 -6.24 9.02 -40.33
N LYS A 527 -5.50 9.27 -39.24
CA LYS A 527 -4.14 8.73 -39.02
C LYS A 527 -4.09 7.64 -37.96
N VAL A 528 -4.96 7.70 -36.95
CA VAL A 528 -4.88 6.84 -35.76
C VAL A 528 -4.86 5.35 -36.11
N TRP A 529 -5.61 4.93 -37.13
CA TRP A 529 -5.67 3.51 -37.54
C TRP A 529 -4.29 2.93 -37.82
N GLY A 530 -3.45 3.63 -38.60
CA GLY A 530 -2.10 3.18 -38.96
C GLY A 530 -1.11 3.14 -37.79
N CYS A 531 -1.44 3.78 -36.67
CA CYS A 531 -0.61 3.84 -35.47
C CYS A 531 -0.99 2.78 -34.43
N LEU A 532 -2.12 2.07 -34.59
CA LEU A 532 -2.56 1.05 -33.65
C LEU A 532 -1.76 -0.25 -33.80
N PRO A 533 -1.48 -0.97 -32.69
CA PRO A 533 -0.93 -2.32 -32.76
C PRO A 533 -1.85 -3.27 -33.55
N ALA A 534 -1.24 -4.18 -34.31
CA ALA A 534 -1.93 -5.16 -35.14
C ALA A 534 -3.00 -5.98 -34.39
N LYS A 535 -2.71 -6.42 -33.16
CA LYS A 535 -3.66 -7.15 -32.30
C LYS A 535 -4.91 -6.32 -31.99
N VAL A 536 -4.72 -5.03 -31.68
CA VAL A 536 -5.80 -4.09 -31.36
C VAL A 536 -6.67 -3.83 -32.60
N GLN A 537 -6.06 -3.60 -33.76
CA GLN A 537 -6.78 -3.46 -35.03
C GLN A 537 -7.66 -4.69 -35.31
N LYS A 538 -7.09 -5.91 -35.16
CA LYS A 538 -7.82 -7.16 -35.35
C LYS A 538 -9.03 -7.26 -34.42
N GLN A 539 -8.85 -6.97 -33.13
CA GLN A 539 -9.95 -7.02 -32.15
C GLN A 539 -11.06 -6.01 -32.46
N ILE A 540 -10.71 -4.78 -32.91
CA ILE A 540 -11.69 -3.77 -33.31
C ILE A 540 -12.53 -4.27 -34.51
N VAL A 541 -11.90 -4.89 -35.51
CA VAL A 541 -12.59 -5.43 -36.70
C VAL A 541 -13.44 -6.64 -36.35
N ASP A 542 -12.86 -7.66 -35.73
CA ASP A 542 -13.53 -8.94 -35.43
C ASP A 542 -14.78 -8.72 -34.57
N LYS A 543 -14.66 -7.86 -33.55
CA LYS A 543 -15.75 -7.55 -32.63
C LYS A 543 -16.67 -6.43 -33.15
N LYS A 544 -16.40 -5.87 -34.34
CA LYS A 544 -17.20 -4.78 -34.93
C LYS A 544 -17.39 -3.60 -33.97
N LEU A 545 -16.31 -3.15 -33.33
CA LEU A 545 -16.38 -2.11 -32.31
C LEU A 545 -16.67 -0.74 -32.91
N LYS A 546 -17.46 0.07 -32.20
CA LYS A 546 -17.61 1.51 -32.48
C LYS A 546 -16.40 2.24 -31.89
N PHE A 547 -15.52 2.77 -32.75
CA PHE A 547 -14.24 3.31 -32.32
C PHE A 547 -14.23 4.85 -32.36
N TYR A 548 -13.94 5.47 -31.22
CA TYR A 548 -13.87 6.91 -31.03
C TYR A 548 -12.49 7.35 -30.55
N VAL A 549 -12.04 8.54 -30.99
CA VAL A 549 -10.80 9.17 -30.55
C VAL A 549 -10.99 10.62 -30.11
N ILE A 550 -10.12 11.08 -29.20
CA ILE A 550 -10.03 12.48 -28.78
C ILE A 550 -8.60 12.81 -28.35
N ASP A 551 -8.07 13.97 -28.75
CA ASP A 551 -6.77 14.46 -28.28
C ASP A 551 -6.91 15.22 -26.95
N ALA A 552 -7.15 14.47 -25.88
CA ALA A 552 -7.37 15.06 -24.57
C ALA A 552 -6.13 15.75 -24.00
N LEU A 553 -4.92 15.31 -24.40
CA LEU A 553 -3.66 15.89 -23.93
C LEU A 553 -3.41 17.27 -24.54
N ARG A 554 -3.66 17.45 -25.84
CA ARG A 554 -3.58 18.76 -26.49
C ARG A 554 -4.60 19.73 -25.89
N ILE A 555 -5.86 19.30 -25.74
CA ILE A 555 -6.91 20.13 -25.13
C ILE A 555 -6.51 20.55 -23.71
N ALA A 556 -6.02 19.62 -22.89
CA ALA A 556 -5.56 19.92 -21.53
C ALA A 556 -4.38 20.91 -21.51
N LYS A 557 -3.42 20.76 -22.44
CA LYS A 557 -2.27 21.66 -22.57
C LYS A 557 -2.68 23.07 -23.00
N GLU A 558 -3.51 23.20 -24.04
CA GLU A 558 -4.01 24.49 -24.55
C GLU A 558 -4.80 25.26 -23.47
N LEU A 559 -5.54 24.54 -22.62
CA LEU A 559 -6.30 25.13 -21.51
C LEU A 559 -5.48 25.38 -20.24
N GLY A 560 -4.21 24.97 -20.19
CA GLY A 560 -3.37 25.10 -19.00
C GLY A 560 -3.74 24.14 -17.86
N LEU A 561 -4.43 23.04 -18.15
CA LEU A 561 -4.77 21.97 -17.19
C LEU A 561 -3.59 21.01 -16.93
N GLY A 562 -2.46 21.21 -17.62
CA GLY A 562 -1.30 20.34 -17.55
C GLY A 562 -1.59 18.99 -18.20
N TRP A 563 -1.35 17.91 -17.46
CA TRP A 563 -1.60 16.53 -17.90
C TRP A 563 -2.98 15.98 -17.50
N ARG A 564 -3.87 16.81 -16.95
CA ARG A 564 -5.18 16.35 -16.44
C ARG A 564 -6.20 16.27 -17.56
N ILE A 565 -6.59 15.04 -17.92
CA ILE A 565 -7.55 14.74 -18.99
C ILE A 565 -8.93 14.29 -18.48
N ASN A 566 -9.07 14.18 -17.16
CA ASN A 566 -10.22 13.57 -16.50
C ASN A 566 -11.59 14.16 -16.88
N VAL A 567 -11.74 15.49 -16.92
CA VAL A 567 -13.02 16.14 -17.30
C VAL A 567 -13.34 15.95 -18.79
N ILE A 568 -12.31 15.95 -19.64
CA ILE A 568 -12.44 15.77 -21.10
C ILE A 568 -12.94 14.34 -21.38
N MET A 569 -12.27 13.34 -20.80
CA MET A 569 -12.65 11.93 -20.97
C MET A 569 -14.01 11.61 -20.32
N GLN A 570 -14.34 12.24 -19.18
CA GLN A 570 -15.66 12.11 -18.56
C GLN A 570 -16.77 12.64 -19.48
N THR A 571 -16.54 13.80 -20.11
CA THR A 571 -17.49 14.39 -21.06
C THR A 571 -17.70 13.47 -22.25
N ALA A 572 -16.61 12.88 -22.77
CA ALA A 572 -16.69 11.92 -23.87
C ALA A 572 -17.49 10.67 -23.50
N PHE A 573 -17.31 10.12 -22.29
CA PHE A 573 -18.10 9.00 -21.80
C PHE A 573 -19.61 9.29 -21.82
N PHE A 574 -20.06 10.41 -21.24
CA PHE A 574 -21.48 10.73 -21.20
C PHE A 574 -22.07 10.98 -22.59
N LYS A 575 -21.35 11.67 -23.47
CA LYS A 575 -21.80 11.94 -24.85
C LYS A 575 -21.96 10.65 -25.66
N ILE A 576 -21.01 9.72 -25.56
CA ILE A 576 -21.02 8.48 -26.36
C ILE A 576 -21.97 7.44 -25.76
N SER A 577 -21.97 7.27 -24.43
CA SER A 577 -22.78 6.24 -23.75
C SER A 577 -24.28 6.53 -23.80
N LYS A 578 -24.68 7.81 -23.89
CA LYS A 578 -26.08 8.27 -23.89
C LYS A 578 -26.90 7.77 -22.69
N ILE A 579 -26.24 7.48 -21.56
CA ILE A 579 -26.90 7.10 -20.29
C ILE A 579 -27.78 8.23 -19.77
N LEU A 580 -27.37 9.47 -20.03
CA LEU A 580 -28.14 10.70 -19.85
C LEU A 580 -28.26 11.39 -21.19
N ASP A 581 -29.33 12.19 -21.37
CA ASP A 581 -29.38 13.12 -22.49
C ASP A 581 -28.21 14.12 -22.40
N GLU A 582 -27.72 14.58 -23.56
CA GLU A 582 -26.50 15.39 -23.62
C GLU A 582 -26.59 16.68 -22.79
N LYS A 583 -27.76 17.35 -22.81
CA LYS A 583 -27.97 18.59 -22.05
C LYS A 583 -27.94 18.34 -20.54
N ALA A 584 -28.61 17.31 -20.06
CA ALA A 584 -28.59 16.93 -18.65
C ALA A 584 -27.19 16.48 -18.21
N ALA A 585 -26.49 15.71 -19.04
CA ALA A 585 -25.13 15.28 -18.76
C ALA A 585 -24.17 16.47 -18.60
N VAL A 586 -24.17 17.41 -19.55
CA VAL A 586 -23.33 18.62 -19.50
C VAL A 586 -23.65 19.46 -18.27
N SER A 587 -24.94 19.65 -17.97
CA SER A 587 -25.37 20.38 -16.77
C SER A 587 -24.87 19.71 -15.49
N ALA A 588 -25.02 18.39 -15.37
CA ALA A 588 -24.60 17.63 -14.20
C ALA A 588 -23.07 17.64 -14.01
N ILE A 589 -22.30 17.52 -15.10
CA ILE A 589 -20.83 17.62 -15.07
C ILE A 589 -20.41 19.01 -14.58
N LYS A 590 -20.97 20.09 -15.12
CA LYS A 590 -20.65 21.48 -14.70
C LYS A 590 -21.04 21.75 -13.25
N GLU A 591 -22.18 21.23 -12.78
CA GLU A 591 -22.58 21.27 -11.37
C GLU A 591 -21.55 20.56 -10.47
N ALA A 592 -21.13 19.36 -10.87
CA ALA A 592 -20.16 18.57 -10.13
C ALA A 592 -18.74 19.18 -10.14
N ILE A 593 -18.34 19.83 -11.24
CA ILE A 593 -17.10 20.64 -11.34
C ILE A 593 -17.14 21.75 -10.30
N ARG A 594 -18.24 22.51 -10.20
CA ARG A 594 -18.38 23.60 -9.22
C ARG A 594 -18.32 23.08 -7.78
N LYS A 595 -19.01 21.99 -7.47
CA LYS A 595 -18.99 21.35 -6.15
C LYS A 595 -17.59 20.87 -5.75
N THR A 596 -16.85 20.31 -6.71
CA THR A 596 -15.51 19.73 -6.46
C THR A 596 -14.40 20.79 -6.43
N TYR A 597 -14.43 21.75 -7.37
CA TYR A 597 -13.34 22.68 -7.62
C TYR A 597 -13.63 24.12 -7.20
N GLY A 598 -14.85 24.47 -6.78
CA GLY A 598 -15.20 25.83 -6.35
C GLY A 598 -14.29 26.35 -5.22
N LYS A 599 -13.89 25.47 -4.30
CA LYS A 599 -12.93 25.80 -3.22
C LYS A 599 -11.51 26.11 -3.71
N LYS A 600 -11.18 25.78 -4.97
CA LYS A 600 -9.86 26.05 -5.57
C LYS A 600 -9.82 27.39 -6.33
N GLY A 601 -10.96 28.08 -6.48
CA GLY A 601 -11.09 29.39 -7.13
C GLY A 601 -11.77 29.32 -8.50
N GLU A 602 -12.40 30.43 -8.89
CA GLU A 602 -13.26 30.51 -10.08
C GLU A 602 -12.51 30.24 -11.39
N ARG A 603 -11.26 30.68 -11.50
CA ARG A 603 -10.40 30.40 -12.66
C ARG A 603 -10.28 28.90 -12.96
N ILE A 604 -10.15 28.06 -11.93
CA ILE A 604 -10.07 26.61 -12.12
C ILE A 604 -11.41 26.05 -12.56
N VAL A 605 -12.52 26.54 -11.99
CA VAL A 605 -13.88 26.14 -12.40
C VAL A 605 -14.11 26.47 -13.89
N GLU A 606 -13.77 27.68 -14.30
CA GLU A 606 -13.92 28.14 -15.69
C GLU A 606 -13.06 27.32 -16.67
N MET A 607 -11.79 27.05 -16.33
CA MET A 607 -10.92 26.19 -17.15
C MET A 607 -11.53 24.80 -17.36
N ASN A 608 -12.09 24.19 -16.32
CA ASN A 608 -12.74 22.87 -16.42
C ASN A 608 -14.06 22.94 -17.21
N ASN A 609 -14.86 23.99 -17.05
CA ASN A 609 -16.07 24.18 -17.84
C ASN A 609 -15.77 24.34 -19.33
N ARG A 610 -14.74 25.12 -19.68
CA ARG A 610 -14.25 25.25 -21.07
C ARG A 610 -13.74 23.91 -21.62
N ALA A 611 -13.14 23.08 -20.78
CA ALA A 611 -12.71 21.74 -21.17
C ALA A 611 -13.90 20.86 -21.58
N VAL A 612 -15.04 20.94 -20.88
CA VAL A 612 -16.29 20.27 -21.27
C VAL A 612 -16.74 20.74 -22.65
N ASP A 613 -16.80 22.05 -22.86
CA ASP A 613 -17.32 22.64 -24.10
C ASP A 613 -16.46 22.28 -25.32
N ILE A 614 -15.13 22.33 -25.19
CA ILE A 614 -14.20 21.92 -26.26
C ILE A 614 -14.25 20.41 -26.49
N ALA A 615 -14.33 19.61 -25.43
CA ALA A 615 -14.39 18.15 -25.55
C ALA A 615 -15.61 17.68 -26.35
N LEU A 616 -16.77 18.33 -26.22
CA LEU A 616 -17.97 17.99 -26.98
C LEU A 616 -17.75 18.07 -28.50
N GLY A 617 -16.94 19.01 -28.98
CA GLY A 617 -16.61 19.15 -30.40
C GLY A 617 -15.43 18.28 -30.87
N GLY A 618 -14.60 17.78 -29.95
CA GLY A 618 -13.34 17.09 -30.25
C GLY A 618 -13.40 15.56 -30.30
N ILE A 619 -14.58 14.96 -30.14
CA ILE A 619 -14.76 13.51 -30.24
C ILE A 619 -15.01 13.13 -31.69
N GLU A 620 -14.16 12.27 -32.23
CA GLU A 620 -14.24 11.81 -33.62
C GLU A 620 -14.50 10.31 -33.67
N GLU A 621 -15.48 9.89 -34.47
CA GLU A 621 -15.65 8.48 -34.82
C GLU A 621 -14.66 8.10 -35.93
N VAL A 622 -14.00 6.96 -35.78
CA VAL A 622 -13.00 6.46 -36.72
C VAL A 622 -13.65 5.48 -37.68
N ASP A 623 -13.44 5.70 -38.99
CA ASP A 623 -13.88 4.78 -40.03
C ASP A 623 -13.01 3.51 -40.01
N VAL A 624 -13.50 2.46 -39.35
CA VAL A 624 -12.79 1.17 -39.23
C VAL A 624 -12.82 0.45 -40.58
N PRO A 625 -11.67 0.12 -41.19
CA PRO A 625 -11.64 -0.70 -42.39
C PRO A 625 -12.13 -2.11 -42.04
N GLY A 626 -13.20 -2.58 -42.68
CA GLY A 626 -13.86 -3.85 -42.35
C GLY A 626 -13.00 -5.12 -42.47
N VAL A 627 -11.73 -5.00 -42.88
CA VAL A 627 -10.77 -6.10 -42.94
C VAL A 627 -9.42 -5.62 -42.39
N PHE A 628 -8.86 -6.39 -41.45
CA PHE A 628 -7.50 -6.22 -40.96
C PHE A 628 -6.49 -6.85 -41.94
N LYS A 629 -5.47 -6.09 -42.35
CA LYS A 629 -4.37 -6.54 -43.23
C LYS A 629 -3.04 -6.34 -42.51
N GLY A 630 -2.65 -7.31 -41.68
CA GLY A 630 -1.37 -7.27 -40.97
C GLY A 630 -1.06 -8.62 -40.33
N LYS A 631 0.18 -8.83 -39.92
CA LYS A 631 0.57 -9.95 -39.07
C LYS A 631 0.47 -9.50 -37.61
N VAL A 632 -0.27 -10.24 -36.80
CA VAL A 632 -0.24 -10.01 -35.34
C VAL A 632 1.05 -10.62 -34.82
N GLU A 633 2.04 -9.79 -34.52
CA GLU A 633 3.25 -10.21 -33.84
C GLU A 633 3.09 -10.00 -32.33
N GLU A 634 3.22 -11.07 -31.56
CA GLU A 634 3.36 -10.96 -30.12
C GLU A 634 4.79 -10.50 -29.80
N LYS A 635 4.94 -9.24 -29.37
CA LYS A 635 6.22 -8.79 -28.83
C LYS A 635 6.49 -9.56 -27.55
N ALA A 636 7.67 -10.16 -27.46
CA ALA A 636 8.12 -10.79 -26.23
C ALA A 636 8.09 -9.76 -25.10
N THR A 637 7.42 -10.08 -24.00
CA THR A 637 7.30 -9.21 -22.82
C THR A 637 8.65 -9.01 -22.14
N MET A 638 9.57 -9.97 -22.31
CA MET A 638 10.88 -10.02 -21.69
C MET A 638 11.94 -10.30 -22.76
N PRO A 639 13.16 -9.74 -22.62
CA PRO A 639 14.29 -10.14 -23.45
C PRO A 639 14.65 -11.60 -23.19
N GLU A 640 15.25 -12.27 -24.18
CA GLU A 640 15.70 -13.67 -24.03
C GLU A 640 16.73 -13.85 -22.91
N SER A 641 17.50 -12.80 -22.62
CA SER A 641 18.48 -12.74 -21.54
C SER A 641 17.90 -12.67 -20.13
N ALA A 642 16.58 -12.45 -19.98
CA ALA A 642 15.94 -12.41 -18.66
C ALA A 642 15.96 -13.79 -17.98
N PRO A 643 16.12 -13.87 -16.64
CA PRO A 643 16.07 -15.12 -15.90
C PRO A 643 14.78 -15.90 -16.14
N GLU A 644 14.85 -17.23 -16.06
CA GLU A 644 13.70 -18.10 -16.35
C GLU A 644 12.48 -17.79 -15.46
N PHE A 645 12.71 -17.55 -14.16
CA PHE A 645 11.67 -17.13 -13.24
C PHE A 645 10.99 -15.82 -13.67
N VAL A 646 11.75 -14.87 -14.22
CA VAL A 646 11.22 -13.59 -14.69
C VAL A 646 10.34 -13.79 -15.94
N LYS A 647 10.79 -14.63 -16.88
CA LYS A 647 10.04 -14.93 -18.11
C LYS A 647 8.76 -15.73 -17.83
N ARG A 648 8.82 -16.69 -16.90
CA ARG A 648 7.71 -17.61 -16.61
C ARG A 648 6.67 -17.01 -15.65
N THR A 649 7.11 -16.38 -14.56
CA THR A 649 6.23 -15.92 -13.48
C THR A 649 6.03 -14.41 -13.52
N THR A 650 7.11 -13.62 -13.41
CA THR A 650 7.04 -12.14 -13.37
C THR A 650 6.36 -11.54 -14.61
N ALA A 651 6.64 -12.08 -15.80
CA ALA A 651 6.06 -11.58 -17.05
C ALA A 651 4.53 -11.72 -17.11
N LYS A 652 3.97 -12.84 -16.63
CA LYS A 652 2.51 -13.04 -16.56
C LYS A 652 1.85 -11.99 -15.67
N ILE A 653 2.43 -11.73 -14.49
CA ILE A 653 1.91 -10.72 -13.57
C ILE A 653 2.01 -9.30 -14.18
N LEU A 654 3.11 -8.97 -14.86
CA LEU A 654 3.27 -7.68 -15.56
C LEU A 654 2.26 -7.48 -16.69
N ARG A 655 1.88 -8.55 -17.40
CA ARG A 655 0.81 -8.52 -18.41
C ARG A 655 -0.61 -8.44 -17.83
N ARG A 656 -0.73 -8.46 -16.49
CA ARG A 656 -2.01 -8.58 -15.78
C ARG A 656 -2.73 -9.88 -16.09
N GLU A 657 -1.96 -10.96 -16.09
CA GLU A 657 -2.39 -12.36 -16.20
C GLU A 657 -1.96 -13.14 -14.95
N GLY A 658 -1.82 -12.45 -13.80
CA GLY A 658 -1.32 -13.03 -12.55
C GLY A 658 -2.20 -14.15 -12.01
N GLU A 659 -3.49 -14.13 -12.34
CA GLU A 659 -4.46 -15.20 -12.06
C GLU A 659 -4.15 -16.51 -12.78
N THR A 660 -3.33 -16.47 -13.84
CA THR A 660 -2.88 -17.65 -14.59
C THR A 660 -1.55 -18.23 -14.08
N VAL A 661 -0.95 -17.59 -13.07
CA VAL A 661 0.25 -18.11 -12.41
C VAL A 661 -0.15 -19.31 -11.56
N LYS A 662 0.53 -20.42 -11.76
CA LYS A 662 0.26 -21.66 -11.03
C LYS A 662 0.89 -21.65 -9.65
N VAL A 663 0.40 -22.52 -8.75
CA VAL A 663 1.02 -22.70 -7.43
C VAL A 663 2.49 -23.13 -7.56
N SER A 664 2.84 -24.02 -8.50
CA SER A 664 4.23 -24.45 -8.73
C SER A 664 5.16 -23.36 -9.27
N GLU A 665 4.61 -22.25 -9.78
CA GLU A 665 5.36 -21.13 -10.34
C GLU A 665 5.74 -20.06 -9.29
N MET A 666 5.20 -20.19 -8.07
CA MET A 666 5.42 -19.29 -6.94
C MET A 666 6.45 -19.86 -5.95
N PRO A 667 7.32 -19.03 -5.35
CA PRO A 667 8.24 -19.49 -4.31
C PRO A 667 7.47 -19.83 -3.03
N ALA A 668 7.74 -21.00 -2.45
CA ALA A 668 7.03 -21.48 -1.26
C ALA A 668 7.23 -20.60 -0.01
N ASP A 669 8.39 -19.95 0.09
CA ASP A 669 8.79 -19.07 1.19
C ASP A 669 8.61 -17.57 0.88
N GLY A 670 8.12 -17.23 -0.31
CA GLY A 670 7.99 -15.84 -0.73
C GLY A 670 9.30 -15.18 -1.18
N SER A 671 10.39 -15.92 -1.42
CA SER A 671 11.67 -15.35 -1.90
C SER A 671 11.62 -14.99 -3.40
N TRP A 672 11.80 -13.70 -3.73
CA TRP A 672 11.81 -13.20 -5.11
C TRP A 672 13.19 -12.78 -5.60
N PRO A 673 13.49 -12.93 -6.91
CA PRO A 673 14.74 -12.45 -7.48
C PRO A 673 14.88 -10.93 -7.40
N LEU A 674 16.12 -10.48 -7.25
CA LEU A 674 16.50 -9.07 -7.26
C LEU A 674 16.61 -8.52 -8.69
N GLY A 675 16.55 -7.19 -8.81
CA GLY A 675 16.86 -6.43 -10.01
C GLY A 675 15.87 -6.64 -11.15
N THR A 676 14.62 -6.96 -10.87
CA THR A 676 13.65 -7.30 -11.91
C THR A 676 12.96 -6.08 -12.54
N THR A 677 13.03 -4.91 -11.91
CA THR A 677 12.52 -3.64 -12.49
C THR A 677 13.21 -3.25 -13.78
N GLN A 678 14.46 -3.69 -14.01
CA GLN A 678 15.20 -3.40 -15.25
C GLN A 678 14.48 -3.94 -16.51
N TYR A 679 13.63 -4.95 -16.35
CA TYR A 679 12.86 -5.55 -17.44
C TYR A 679 11.47 -4.92 -17.63
N GLU A 680 11.02 -4.05 -16.73
CA GLU A 680 9.66 -3.52 -16.77
C GLU A 680 9.46 -2.50 -17.91
N LYS A 681 10.47 -1.65 -18.16
CA LYS A 681 10.48 -0.60 -19.20
C LYS A 681 9.13 0.11 -19.31
N ARG A 682 8.75 0.77 -18.21
CA ARG A 682 7.39 1.28 -17.94
C ARG A 682 6.87 2.23 -19.00
N ASN A 683 7.74 3.01 -19.62
CA ASN A 683 7.44 3.94 -20.71
C ASN A 683 6.26 4.87 -20.35
N ILE A 684 6.40 5.60 -19.25
CA ILE A 684 5.35 6.48 -18.71
C ILE A 684 5.68 7.97 -18.79
N ALA A 685 6.92 8.34 -19.12
CA ALA A 685 7.32 9.74 -19.24
C ALA A 685 6.76 10.38 -20.52
N VAL A 686 6.14 11.55 -20.39
CA VAL A 686 5.78 12.39 -21.56
C VAL A 686 7.04 13.05 -22.14
N ASN A 687 7.95 13.50 -21.28
CA ASN A 687 9.21 14.12 -21.65
C ASN A 687 10.38 13.48 -20.90
N ILE A 688 11.56 13.45 -21.52
CA ILE A 688 12.80 12.94 -20.93
C ILE A 688 13.94 13.97 -21.01
N PRO A 689 14.94 13.91 -20.09
CA PRO A 689 16.10 14.78 -20.15
C PRO A 689 17.03 14.42 -21.30
N VAL A 690 17.44 15.41 -22.08
CA VAL A 690 18.46 15.31 -23.14
C VAL A 690 19.70 16.06 -22.70
N TRP A 691 20.85 15.39 -22.77
CA TRP A 691 22.16 15.92 -22.38
C TRP A 691 22.84 16.70 -23.52
N ASP A 692 23.49 17.81 -23.15
CA ASP A 692 24.35 18.62 -23.99
C ASP A 692 25.81 18.55 -23.49
N PRO A 693 26.72 17.86 -24.21
CA PRO A 693 28.09 17.61 -23.77
C PRO A 693 28.95 18.86 -23.70
N GLU A 694 28.72 19.84 -24.57
CA GLU A 694 29.56 21.05 -24.69
C GLU A 694 29.36 21.96 -23.46
N VAL A 695 28.11 22.11 -23.04
CA VAL A 695 27.74 22.97 -21.90
C VAL A 695 28.01 22.28 -20.57
N CYS A 696 27.91 20.96 -20.50
CA CYS A 696 27.96 20.22 -19.24
C CYS A 696 29.33 20.32 -18.52
N ILE A 697 29.27 20.55 -17.21
CA ILE A 697 30.44 20.61 -16.30
C ILE A 697 30.67 19.31 -15.52
N GLN A 698 29.91 18.24 -15.82
CA GLN A 698 30.08 16.89 -15.26
C GLN A 698 30.04 16.83 -13.72
N CYS A 699 29.18 17.65 -13.11
CA CYS A 699 29.10 17.79 -11.66
C CYS A 699 28.37 16.65 -10.92
N GLY A 700 27.70 15.73 -11.64
CA GLY A 700 27.03 14.56 -11.04
C GLY A 700 25.69 14.80 -10.33
N LYS A 701 25.30 16.05 -10.09
CA LYS A 701 24.04 16.39 -9.38
C LYS A 701 22.79 15.77 -10.03
N CYS A 702 22.73 15.73 -11.35
CA CYS A 702 21.60 15.14 -12.07
C CYS A 702 21.46 13.63 -11.83
N SER A 703 22.57 12.90 -11.67
CA SER A 703 22.59 11.48 -11.31
C SER A 703 22.25 11.29 -9.83
N LEU A 704 22.89 12.04 -8.93
CA LEU A 704 22.67 11.95 -7.47
C LEU A 704 21.21 12.22 -7.06
N LEU A 705 20.55 13.18 -7.71
CA LEU A 705 19.20 13.61 -7.36
C LEU A 705 18.11 12.91 -8.18
N CYS A 706 18.47 11.95 -9.04
CA CYS A 706 17.49 11.20 -9.79
C CYS A 706 16.78 10.22 -8.84
N PRO A 707 15.46 10.32 -8.62
CA PRO A 707 14.77 9.42 -7.69
C PRO A 707 14.56 7.99 -8.21
N HIS A 708 15.00 7.70 -9.43
CA HIS A 708 14.77 6.42 -10.12
C HIS A 708 16.03 5.84 -10.75
N ALA A 709 17.21 6.43 -10.52
CA ALA A 709 18.45 6.08 -11.22
C ALA A 709 18.31 6.06 -12.76
N ALA A 710 17.41 6.89 -13.33
CA ALA A 710 17.09 6.92 -14.76
C ALA A 710 18.00 7.84 -15.59
N ILE A 711 18.95 8.54 -14.96
CA ILE A 711 20.02 9.27 -15.64
C ILE A 711 21.34 8.94 -14.95
N ARG A 712 22.30 8.39 -15.70
CA ARG A 712 23.54 7.80 -15.17
C ARG A 712 24.75 8.32 -15.90
N ALA A 713 25.89 8.29 -15.22
CA ALA A 713 27.16 8.68 -15.81
C ALA A 713 28.16 7.53 -15.75
N LYS A 714 28.98 7.39 -16.80
CA LYS A 714 30.16 6.53 -16.81
C LYS A 714 31.36 7.31 -17.33
N MET A 715 32.53 6.96 -16.81
CA MET A 715 33.82 7.36 -17.34
C MET A 715 34.60 6.09 -17.73
N TYR A 716 35.14 6.07 -18.94
CA TYR A 716 35.66 4.85 -19.56
C TYR A 716 36.70 5.17 -20.63
N LYS A 717 37.50 4.18 -21.06
CA LYS A 717 38.51 4.38 -22.11
C LYS A 717 37.87 4.64 -23.47
N LYS A 718 38.43 5.57 -24.24
CA LYS A 718 37.93 5.97 -25.57
C LYS A 718 37.76 4.82 -26.57
N GLU A 719 38.60 3.79 -26.46
CA GLU A 719 38.54 2.58 -27.30
C GLU A 719 37.19 1.86 -27.26
N LEU A 720 36.45 1.98 -26.16
CA LEU A 720 35.14 1.34 -25.98
C LEU A 720 34.03 2.00 -26.82
N LEU A 721 34.30 3.13 -27.50
CA LEU A 721 33.36 3.81 -28.40
C LEU A 721 33.30 3.21 -29.81
N LYS A 722 34.10 2.19 -30.13
CA LYS A 722 34.19 1.63 -31.48
C LYS A 722 32.83 1.24 -32.08
N ASP A 723 31.96 0.66 -31.26
CA ASP A 723 30.64 0.17 -31.66
C ASP A 723 29.49 1.09 -31.18
N ALA A 724 29.81 2.34 -30.83
CA ALA A 724 28.81 3.29 -30.33
C ALA A 724 27.78 3.65 -31.41
N PRO A 725 26.48 3.71 -31.09
CA PRO A 725 25.47 4.25 -32.00
C PRO A 725 25.82 5.66 -32.47
N GLY A 726 25.49 6.03 -33.71
CA GLY A 726 25.86 7.35 -34.25
C GLY A 726 25.29 8.56 -33.48
N ALA A 727 24.23 8.37 -32.70
CA ALA A 727 23.64 9.39 -31.84
C ALA A 727 24.13 9.33 -30.38
N PHE A 728 25.07 8.44 -30.05
CA PHE A 728 25.60 8.26 -28.70
C PHE A 728 26.54 9.41 -28.35
N LYS A 729 26.16 10.20 -27.35
CA LYS A 729 26.91 11.38 -26.93
C LYS A 729 28.03 10.99 -25.97
N HIS A 730 29.19 11.62 -26.11
CA HIS A 730 30.32 11.53 -25.18
C HIS A 730 31.10 12.85 -25.17
N ALA A 731 31.96 13.05 -24.17
CA ALA A 731 32.83 14.20 -24.03
C ALA A 731 34.05 13.88 -23.16
N GLU A 732 35.15 14.64 -23.30
CA GLU A 732 36.31 14.50 -22.42
C GLU A 732 35.96 14.76 -20.94
N PRO A 733 36.49 13.97 -19.99
CA PRO A 733 36.32 14.22 -18.56
C PRO A 733 36.85 15.59 -18.11
N LYS A 734 36.13 16.26 -17.20
CA LYS A 734 36.48 17.59 -16.68
C LYS A 734 36.74 17.53 -15.17
N PRO A 735 37.90 17.94 -14.62
CA PRO A 735 39.09 18.40 -15.35
C PRO A 735 39.80 17.22 -16.05
N PRO A 736 40.52 17.47 -17.16
CA PRO A 736 41.12 16.41 -17.98
C PRO A 736 42.41 15.81 -17.39
N LYS A 737 43.07 16.51 -16.47
CA LYS A 737 44.37 16.12 -15.91
C LYS A 737 44.31 14.73 -15.27
N GLY A 738 45.10 13.79 -15.77
CA GLY A 738 45.18 12.40 -15.27
C GLY A 738 44.04 11.50 -15.76
N LEU A 739 43.22 11.99 -16.70
CA LEU A 739 42.10 11.27 -17.33
C LEU A 739 42.23 11.28 -18.86
N GLU A 740 43.43 11.54 -19.38
CA GLU A 740 43.72 11.52 -20.81
C GLU A 740 43.37 10.14 -21.41
N GLY A 741 42.77 10.12 -22.60
CA GLY A 741 42.30 8.88 -23.25
C GLY A 741 41.00 8.30 -22.68
N HIS A 742 40.38 8.95 -21.70
CA HIS A 742 39.05 8.60 -21.20
C HIS A 742 37.96 9.50 -21.79
N GLU A 743 36.73 9.01 -21.76
CA GLU A 743 35.52 9.66 -22.23
C GLU A 743 34.45 9.59 -21.11
N TYR A 744 33.59 10.59 -21.08
CA TYR A 744 32.46 10.72 -20.17
C TYR A 744 31.15 10.71 -20.96
N THR A 745 30.17 9.95 -20.47
CA THR A 745 28.80 10.00 -20.98
C THR A 745 27.81 10.16 -19.83
N LEU A 746 26.84 11.06 -20.00
CA LEU A 746 25.62 11.13 -19.19
C LEU A 746 24.44 10.63 -20.03
N GLN A 747 23.91 9.45 -19.71
CA GLN A 747 22.88 8.79 -20.49
C GLN A 747 21.57 8.65 -19.70
N VAL A 748 20.44 8.88 -20.38
CA VAL A 748 19.09 8.65 -19.85
C VAL A 748 18.61 7.25 -20.21
N ALA A 749 17.90 6.59 -19.29
CA ALA A 749 17.09 5.40 -19.55
C ALA A 749 15.68 5.86 -20.00
N PRO A 750 15.38 5.94 -21.31
CA PRO A 750 14.19 6.63 -21.80
C PRO A 750 12.88 5.99 -21.31
N GLU A 751 12.85 4.67 -21.19
CA GLU A 751 11.65 3.91 -20.82
C GLU A 751 11.47 3.75 -19.30
N ASP A 752 12.49 4.05 -18.51
CA ASP A 752 12.43 4.00 -17.04
C ASP A 752 12.37 5.39 -16.40
N CYS A 753 12.63 6.45 -17.18
CA CYS A 753 12.44 7.81 -16.75
C CYS A 753 10.97 8.07 -16.43
N THR A 754 10.71 8.78 -15.32
CA THR A 754 9.35 9.20 -14.94
C THR A 754 9.02 10.62 -15.40
N GLY A 755 9.95 11.29 -16.10
CA GLY A 755 9.76 12.64 -16.61
C GLY A 755 9.67 13.72 -15.53
N CYS A 756 10.12 13.42 -14.31
CA CYS A 756 10.00 14.35 -13.19
C CYS A 756 10.74 15.67 -13.39
N GLY A 757 11.82 15.73 -14.18
CA GLY A 757 12.54 16.99 -14.44
C GLY A 757 13.44 17.52 -13.30
N VAL A 758 13.55 16.80 -12.18
CA VAL A 758 14.45 17.15 -11.05
C VAL A 758 15.90 17.33 -11.53
N CYS A 759 16.38 16.45 -12.40
CA CYS A 759 17.73 16.49 -12.96
C CYS A 759 18.00 17.76 -13.81
N VAL A 760 16.97 18.33 -14.43
CA VAL A 760 17.04 19.58 -15.21
C VAL A 760 16.95 20.78 -14.28
N GLU A 761 15.99 20.78 -13.34
CA GLU A 761 15.75 21.89 -12.41
C GLU A 761 16.98 22.24 -11.57
N TYR A 762 17.74 21.22 -11.14
CA TYR A 762 18.93 21.37 -10.30
C TYR A 762 20.25 21.28 -11.06
N CYS A 763 20.20 21.28 -12.39
CA CYS A 763 21.40 21.48 -13.19
C CYS A 763 21.94 22.91 -12.93
N PRO A 764 23.20 23.09 -12.47
CA PRO A 764 23.78 24.42 -12.26
C PRO A 764 23.81 25.28 -13.53
N LEU A 765 23.75 24.65 -14.70
CA LEU A 765 23.76 25.30 -16.01
C LEU A 765 22.42 25.13 -16.75
N LYS A 766 21.29 25.02 -16.04
CA LYS A 766 19.95 24.87 -16.66
C LYS A 766 19.61 26.00 -17.63
N ALA A 767 19.98 27.24 -17.31
CA ALA A 767 19.73 28.40 -18.16
C ALA A 767 20.50 28.35 -19.50
N LYS A 768 21.65 27.66 -19.51
CA LYS A 768 22.43 27.39 -20.73
C LYS A 768 22.03 26.07 -21.40
N GLY A 769 21.14 25.30 -20.78
CA GLY A 769 20.57 24.09 -21.36
C GLY A 769 21.49 22.86 -21.38
N ALA A 770 22.37 22.70 -20.38
CA ALA A 770 23.24 21.50 -20.27
C ALA A 770 22.44 20.17 -20.19
N VAL A 771 21.21 20.23 -19.64
CA VAL A 771 20.22 19.16 -19.70
C VAL A 771 18.85 19.82 -19.94
N ARG A 772 18.03 19.32 -20.87
CA ARG A 772 16.72 19.90 -21.22
C ARG A 772 15.64 18.82 -21.33
N MET A 773 14.41 19.13 -20.95
CA MET A 773 13.29 18.20 -21.15
C MET A 773 12.80 18.27 -22.60
N MET A 774 12.70 17.12 -23.27
CA MET A 774 12.21 17.00 -24.66
C MET A 774 11.13 15.90 -24.75
N PRO A 775 10.20 15.97 -25.73
CA PRO A 775 9.21 14.93 -25.96
C PRO A 775 9.86 13.55 -26.14
N GLN A 776 9.38 12.56 -25.39
CA GLN A 776 10.00 11.24 -25.35
C GLN A 776 9.79 10.46 -26.65
N GLU A 777 8.58 10.49 -27.23
CA GLU A 777 8.17 9.61 -28.35
C GLU A 777 9.12 9.70 -29.56
N ALA A 778 9.53 10.92 -29.94
CA ALA A 778 10.44 11.16 -31.06
C ALA A 778 11.88 10.69 -30.80
N LEU A 779 12.26 10.52 -29.52
CA LEU A 779 13.62 10.16 -29.09
C LEU A 779 13.72 8.71 -28.60
N ARG A 780 12.60 8.08 -28.26
CA ARG A 780 12.52 6.79 -27.54
C ARG A 780 13.40 5.74 -28.17
N GLU A 781 13.25 5.48 -29.46
CA GLU A 781 13.97 4.39 -30.13
C GLU A 781 15.48 4.65 -30.25
N GLN A 782 15.87 5.90 -30.52
CA GLN A 782 17.27 6.30 -30.54
C GLN A 782 17.90 6.16 -29.15
N GLU A 783 17.26 6.73 -28.14
CA GLU A 783 17.79 6.71 -26.76
C GLU A 783 17.73 5.31 -26.15
N ARG A 784 16.84 4.43 -26.62
CA ARG A 784 16.82 3.02 -26.22
C ARG A 784 18.10 2.32 -26.66
N LYS A 785 18.50 2.51 -27.92
CA LYS A 785 19.78 1.97 -28.46
C LYS A 785 20.99 2.59 -27.76
N ASN A 786 20.98 3.90 -27.52
CA ASN A 786 22.05 4.58 -26.77
C ASN A 786 22.16 4.04 -25.34
N TYR A 787 21.03 3.80 -24.67
CA TYR A 787 21.00 3.29 -23.31
C TYR A 787 21.46 1.82 -23.23
N GLU A 788 21.08 0.99 -24.21
CA GLU A 788 21.55 -0.38 -24.34
C GLU A 788 23.08 -0.44 -24.50
N PHE A 789 23.64 0.40 -25.38
CA PHE A 789 25.09 0.55 -25.51
C PHE A 789 25.76 1.10 -24.24
N PHE A 790 25.15 2.08 -23.58
CA PHE A 790 25.66 2.59 -22.29
C PHE A 790 25.75 1.47 -21.23
N LEU A 791 24.79 0.55 -21.22
CA LEU A 791 24.80 -0.59 -20.30
C LEU A 791 25.89 -1.61 -20.64
N SER A 792 26.26 -1.78 -21.92
CA SER A 792 27.34 -2.70 -22.32
C SER A 792 28.74 -2.20 -22.00
N ILE A 793 28.93 -0.89 -21.82
CA ILE A 793 30.20 -0.32 -21.32
C ILE A 793 30.42 -0.81 -19.87
N PRO A 794 31.63 -1.24 -19.48
CA PRO A 794 31.94 -1.58 -18.08
C PRO A 794 31.63 -0.43 -17.10
N ASP A 795 31.35 -0.77 -15.85
CA ASP A 795 31.25 0.24 -14.79
C ASP A 795 32.58 1.00 -14.63
N THR A 796 32.52 2.25 -14.18
CA THR A 796 33.71 3.11 -14.07
C THR A 796 34.70 2.51 -13.07
N ASP A 797 35.97 2.43 -13.46
CA ASP A 797 37.05 1.94 -12.59
C ASP A 797 37.09 2.77 -11.28
N PRO A 798 36.93 2.13 -10.10
CA PRO A 798 37.04 2.79 -8.80
C PRO A 798 38.33 3.56 -8.58
N GLY A 799 39.44 3.21 -9.25
CA GLY A 799 40.70 3.95 -9.19
C GLY A 799 40.65 5.35 -9.83
N LEU A 800 39.63 5.63 -10.65
CA LEU A 800 39.51 6.90 -11.36
C LEU A 800 38.65 7.95 -10.65
N TYR A 801 37.98 7.60 -9.55
CA TYR A 801 37.14 8.54 -8.80
C TYR A 801 37.26 8.37 -7.29
N ARG A 802 36.91 9.43 -6.57
CA ARG A 802 36.76 9.39 -5.11
C ARG A 802 35.28 9.28 -4.74
N ARG A 803 34.97 8.68 -3.60
CA ARG A 803 33.59 8.59 -3.08
C ARG A 803 33.12 9.92 -2.46
N ASP A 804 33.29 11.01 -3.21
CA ASP A 804 32.83 12.36 -2.90
C ASP A 804 31.60 12.71 -3.75
N MET A 805 31.09 13.94 -3.61
CA MET A 805 29.91 14.42 -4.34
C MET A 805 30.01 14.21 -5.86
N LYS A 806 31.20 14.39 -6.44
CA LYS A 806 31.40 14.22 -7.87
C LYS A 806 31.51 12.75 -8.24
N GLY A 807 32.24 11.94 -7.47
CA GLY A 807 32.48 10.56 -7.86
C GLY A 807 31.31 9.59 -7.61
N ILE A 808 30.35 9.92 -6.73
CA ILE A 808 29.15 9.10 -6.51
C ILE A 808 28.34 8.86 -7.79
N GLN A 809 28.40 9.77 -8.77
CA GLN A 809 27.71 9.60 -10.06
C GLN A 809 28.22 8.41 -10.87
N PHE A 810 29.46 7.96 -10.62
CA PHE A 810 30.15 6.87 -11.33
C PHE A 810 29.96 5.50 -10.65
N ILE A 811 29.42 5.48 -9.44
CA ILE A 811 29.10 4.24 -8.75
C ILE A 811 27.79 3.69 -9.31
N LYS A 812 27.78 2.41 -9.68
CA LYS A 812 26.55 1.74 -10.12
C LYS A 812 25.48 1.83 -9.02
N PRO A 813 24.29 2.38 -9.30
CA PRO A 813 23.18 2.32 -8.36
C PRO A 813 22.73 0.86 -8.20
N LEU A 814 22.56 0.41 -6.95
CA LEU A 814 21.99 -0.91 -6.63
C LEU A 814 20.53 -0.83 -6.16
N PHE A 815 19.88 0.30 -6.46
CA PHE A 815 18.46 0.55 -6.31
C PHE A 815 18.02 1.38 -7.52
N GLU A 816 17.26 0.78 -8.42
CA GLU A 816 16.90 1.39 -9.71
C GLU A 816 15.43 1.20 -10.08
N TYR A 817 14.86 2.18 -10.80
CA TYR A 817 13.56 2.06 -11.48
C TYR A 817 12.36 1.70 -10.58
N SER A 818 12.44 2.09 -9.31
CA SER A 818 11.39 1.81 -8.33
C SER A 818 10.00 2.33 -8.71
N GLY A 819 8.97 1.77 -8.09
CA GLY A 819 7.57 2.21 -8.24
C GLY A 819 7.24 3.54 -7.54
N ALA A 820 8.23 4.30 -7.07
CA ALA A 820 8.04 5.54 -6.34
C ALA A 820 7.49 6.68 -7.22
N CYS A 821 6.93 7.71 -6.58
CA CYS A 821 6.42 8.91 -7.23
C CYS A 821 7.48 9.63 -8.08
N ALA A 822 7.06 10.30 -9.16
CA ALA A 822 7.91 11.21 -9.92
C ALA A 822 8.39 12.36 -9.01
N GLY A 823 9.71 12.46 -8.80
CA GLY A 823 10.28 13.44 -7.85
C GLY A 823 10.22 13.02 -6.39
N CYS A 824 10.16 11.72 -6.07
CA CYS A 824 10.15 11.22 -4.69
C CYS A 824 11.39 11.68 -3.90
N GLY A 825 11.18 12.21 -2.69
CA GLY A 825 12.28 12.63 -1.81
C GLY A 825 12.95 11.51 -1.02
N GLU A 826 12.36 10.32 -0.94
CA GLU A 826 12.90 9.20 -0.15
C GLU A 826 14.01 8.43 -0.91
N THR A 827 13.76 8.12 -2.19
CA THR A 827 14.57 7.16 -2.96
C THR A 827 15.98 7.64 -3.23
N THR A 828 16.23 8.95 -3.23
CA THR A 828 17.60 9.51 -3.36
C THR A 828 18.50 9.08 -2.20
N TYR A 829 17.95 8.91 -0.99
CA TYR A 829 18.71 8.43 0.17
C TYR A 829 18.96 6.93 0.11
N VAL A 830 17.98 6.15 -0.35
CA VAL A 830 18.12 4.69 -0.54
C VAL A 830 19.13 4.39 -1.66
N GLU A 831 19.10 5.15 -2.76
CA GLU A 831 20.11 5.05 -3.82
C GLU A 831 21.51 5.41 -3.27
N LEU A 832 21.62 6.45 -2.45
CA LEU A 832 22.90 6.81 -1.82
C LEU A 832 23.42 5.70 -0.91
N LEU A 833 22.58 5.14 -0.04
CA LEU A 833 22.92 3.98 0.82
C LEU A 833 23.47 2.83 -0.03
N THR A 834 22.76 2.46 -1.08
CA THR A 834 23.09 1.30 -1.90
C THR A 834 24.33 1.53 -2.78
N LYS A 835 24.60 2.76 -3.22
CA LYS A 835 25.86 3.12 -3.87
C LYS A 835 27.06 3.02 -2.91
N LEU A 836 26.89 3.43 -1.66
CA LEU A 836 28.00 3.44 -0.70
C LEU A 836 28.29 2.03 -0.14
N PHE A 837 27.26 1.25 0.19
CA PHE A 837 27.40 0.03 0.99
C PHE A 837 26.62 -1.19 0.45
N GLY A 838 25.92 -1.04 -0.68
CA GLY A 838 24.93 -2.02 -1.13
C GLY A 838 25.49 -3.41 -1.44
N ASP A 839 26.77 -3.54 -1.78
CA ASP A 839 27.45 -4.80 -2.04
C ASP A 839 27.67 -5.68 -0.78
N ARG A 840 27.37 -5.15 0.41
CA ARG A 840 27.48 -5.84 1.71
C ARG A 840 26.34 -5.49 2.67
N ALA A 841 25.25 -4.91 2.17
CA ALA A 841 24.13 -4.45 2.99
C ALA A 841 23.13 -5.57 3.30
N LEU A 842 22.74 -5.67 4.57
CA LEU A 842 21.54 -6.38 5.03
C LEU A 842 20.50 -5.33 5.42
N ILE A 843 19.34 -5.31 4.77
CA ILE A 843 18.32 -4.28 4.93
C ILE A 843 17.05 -4.91 5.53
N ALA A 844 16.73 -4.52 6.76
CA ALA A 844 15.40 -4.66 7.34
C ALA A 844 14.59 -3.40 7.02
N ASN A 845 13.43 -3.53 6.38
CA ASN A 845 12.65 -2.40 5.91
C ASN A 845 11.26 -2.39 6.52
N ALA A 846 10.87 -1.26 7.11
CA ALA A 846 9.55 -1.07 7.68
C ALA A 846 8.47 -1.00 6.62
N THR A 847 7.29 -1.48 6.97
CA THR A 847 6.12 -1.31 6.12
C THR A 847 5.82 0.18 5.95
N GLY A 848 5.72 0.65 4.71
CA GLY A 848 5.55 2.07 4.41
C GLY A 848 5.83 2.36 2.93
N CYS A 849 6.09 3.62 2.59
CA CYS A 849 6.49 3.97 1.22
C CYS A 849 7.68 3.12 0.75
N SER A 850 8.69 2.99 1.62
CA SER A 850 9.94 2.31 1.33
C SER A 850 9.78 0.83 1.03
N SER A 851 8.88 0.12 1.72
CA SER A 851 8.59 -1.28 1.36
C SER A 851 7.76 -1.39 0.09
N ILE A 852 6.83 -0.45 -0.15
CA ILE A 852 6.00 -0.48 -1.35
C ILE A 852 6.81 -0.21 -2.61
N TYR A 853 7.62 0.85 -2.67
CA TYR A 853 8.46 1.03 -3.85
C TYR A 853 9.66 0.07 -3.87
N GLY A 854 10.04 -0.50 -2.73
CA GLY A 854 11.25 -1.33 -2.53
C GLY A 854 11.05 -2.83 -2.74
N GLY A 855 9.83 -3.34 -2.61
CA GLY A 855 9.54 -4.78 -2.66
C GLY A 855 8.12 -5.14 -3.12
N ASN A 856 7.41 -4.24 -3.82
CA ASN A 856 6.09 -4.55 -4.35
C ASN A 856 6.15 -5.32 -5.68
N LEU A 857 5.64 -6.54 -5.65
CA LEU A 857 5.58 -7.44 -6.79
C LEU A 857 4.78 -6.84 -7.97
N PRO A 858 5.13 -7.20 -9.21
CA PRO A 858 6.02 -8.32 -9.60
C PRO A 858 7.50 -7.97 -9.80
N THR A 859 7.91 -6.73 -9.53
CA THR A 859 9.26 -6.24 -9.86
C THR A 859 9.94 -5.59 -8.66
N THR A 860 11.22 -5.90 -8.46
CA THR A 860 12.06 -5.46 -7.34
C THR A 860 13.17 -4.49 -7.83
N PRO A 861 13.36 -3.33 -7.18
CA PRO A 861 14.34 -2.31 -7.58
C PRO A 861 15.77 -2.54 -7.06
N TYR A 862 15.94 -3.28 -5.96
CA TYR A 862 17.26 -3.62 -5.45
C TYR A 862 17.92 -4.59 -6.43
N CYS A 863 19.14 -4.30 -6.86
CA CYS A 863 19.85 -5.10 -7.86
C CYS A 863 21.30 -5.41 -7.43
N THR A 864 22.02 -6.13 -8.29
CA THR A 864 23.38 -6.61 -8.02
C THR A 864 24.41 -5.94 -8.92
N ARG A 865 25.66 -5.91 -8.46
CA ARG A 865 26.82 -5.62 -9.30
C ARG A 865 27.03 -6.74 -10.33
N SER A 866 27.97 -6.54 -11.25
CA SER A 866 28.35 -7.55 -12.25
C SER A 866 28.86 -8.87 -11.63
N ASP A 867 29.36 -8.84 -10.39
CA ASP A 867 29.83 -10.00 -9.64
C ASP A 867 28.72 -10.69 -8.80
N GLY A 868 27.46 -10.27 -8.95
CA GLY A 868 26.32 -10.84 -8.24
C GLY A 868 26.10 -10.30 -6.82
N ARG A 869 26.96 -9.41 -6.31
CA ARG A 869 26.81 -8.84 -4.95
C ARG A 869 25.86 -7.66 -4.95
N GLY A 870 24.97 -7.58 -3.96
CA GLY A 870 24.00 -6.51 -3.80
C GLY A 870 23.26 -6.59 -2.46
N PRO A 871 22.31 -5.67 -2.20
CA PRO A 871 21.62 -5.62 -0.92
C PRO A 871 20.73 -6.84 -0.73
N ALA A 872 20.82 -7.49 0.42
CA ALA A 872 19.79 -8.42 0.88
C ALA A 872 18.69 -7.61 1.58
N TRP A 873 17.44 -7.84 1.23
CA TRP A 873 16.32 -7.01 1.67
C TRP A 873 15.19 -7.86 2.26
N ASN A 874 14.64 -7.42 3.38
CA ASN A 874 13.49 -8.03 4.02
C ASN A 874 12.52 -6.97 4.56
N ASN A 875 11.22 -7.21 4.42
CA ASN A 875 10.17 -6.48 5.12
C ASN A 875 9.41 -7.49 5.99
N SER A 876 9.54 -7.35 7.32
CA SER A 876 8.77 -8.11 8.29
C SER A 876 7.40 -7.47 8.49
N LEU A 877 7.26 -6.54 9.43
CA LEU A 877 6.01 -5.82 9.70
C LEU A 877 6.22 -4.30 9.73
N PHE A 878 5.26 -3.55 10.28
CA PHE A 878 5.38 -2.10 10.40
C PHE A 878 6.07 -1.71 11.72
N GLU A 879 5.80 -2.48 12.76
CA GLU A 879 6.15 -2.23 14.15
C GLU A 879 7.56 -2.70 14.55
N ASP A 880 8.16 -3.66 13.83
CA ASP A 880 9.28 -4.49 14.33
C ASP A 880 10.62 -4.32 13.57
N THR A 881 10.75 -3.30 12.73
CA THR A 881 11.89 -3.20 11.81
C THR A 881 13.24 -3.01 12.51
N ALA A 882 13.26 -2.31 13.65
CA ALA A 882 14.50 -2.13 14.40
C ALA A 882 14.97 -3.48 14.95
N GLU A 883 14.03 -4.27 15.45
CA GLU A 883 14.23 -5.58 16.07
C GLU A 883 14.71 -6.61 15.03
N ILE A 884 14.18 -6.55 13.80
CA ILE A 884 14.67 -7.39 12.69
C ILE A 884 16.10 -6.99 12.30
N ALA A 885 16.39 -5.69 12.18
CA ALA A 885 17.76 -5.22 11.93
C ALA A 885 18.70 -5.68 13.06
N TYR A 886 18.24 -5.61 14.31
CA TYR A 886 18.99 -6.11 15.46
C TYR A 886 19.23 -7.62 15.39
N GLY A 887 18.22 -8.41 15.02
CA GLY A 887 18.38 -9.85 14.78
C GLY A 887 19.42 -10.17 13.70
N MET A 888 19.42 -9.43 12.59
CA MET A 888 20.46 -9.54 11.55
C MET A 888 21.85 -9.19 12.11
N CYS A 889 21.96 -8.15 12.94
CA CYS A 889 23.20 -7.78 13.61
C CYS A 889 23.72 -8.90 14.53
N LEU A 890 22.83 -9.53 15.32
CA LEU A 890 23.22 -10.65 16.19
C LEU A 890 23.79 -11.83 15.40
N THR A 891 23.23 -12.13 14.22
CA THR A 891 23.79 -13.17 13.34
C THR A 891 25.16 -12.77 12.80
N VAL A 892 25.33 -11.52 12.34
CA VAL A 892 26.62 -11.01 11.87
C VAL A 892 27.68 -11.12 12.96
N ASP A 893 27.38 -10.65 14.18
CA ASP A 893 28.31 -10.71 15.31
C ASP A 893 28.70 -12.16 15.62
N LYS A 894 27.71 -13.05 15.80
CA LYS A 894 27.99 -14.42 16.21
C LYS A 894 28.70 -15.25 15.14
N TYR A 895 28.39 -15.03 13.87
CA TYR A 895 29.06 -15.77 12.79
C TYR A 895 30.47 -15.25 12.54
N THR A 896 30.73 -13.96 12.79
CA THR A 896 32.10 -13.42 12.81
C THR A 896 32.91 -14.03 13.94
N GLU A 897 32.38 -14.01 15.16
CA GLU A 897 32.98 -14.65 16.35
C GLU A 897 33.27 -16.14 16.10
N TYR A 898 32.30 -16.89 15.56
CA TYR A 898 32.46 -18.31 15.29
C TYR A 898 33.50 -18.59 14.18
N ALA A 899 33.55 -17.76 13.14
CA ALA A 899 34.59 -17.85 12.11
C ALA A 899 35.99 -17.63 12.70
N ASP A 900 36.14 -16.66 13.62
CA ASP A 900 37.39 -16.40 14.34
C ASP A 900 37.80 -17.56 15.26
N GLU A 901 36.87 -18.12 16.05
CA GLU A 901 37.13 -19.29 16.91
C GLU A 901 37.60 -20.51 16.09
N LEU A 902 36.95 -20.77 14.95
CA LEU A 902 37.34 -21.85 14.05
C LEU A 902 38.71 -21.60 13.41
N ALA A 903 39.00 -20.35 13.02
CA ALA A 903 40.31 -19.97 12.54
C ALA A 903 41.39 -20.20 13.60
N GLU A 904 41.13 -19.86 14.87
CA GLU A 904 42.05 -20.12 15.98
C GLU A 904 42.31 -21.61 16.19
N LYS A 905 41.26 -22.45 16.16
CA LYS A 905 41.41 -23.91 16.25
C LYS A 905 42.27 -24.46 15.12
N ILE A 906 42.04 -24.01 13.89
CA ILE A 906 42.83 -24.42 12.73
C ILE A 906 44.29 -23.96 12.87
N LEU A 907 44.52 -22.73 13.34
CA LEU A 907 45.86 -22.19 13.59
C LEU A 907 46.62 -22.94 14.70
N ALA A 908 45.92 -23.40 15.73
CA ALA A 908 46.48 -24.21 16.81
C ALA A 908 46.80 -25.65 16.40
N GLY A 909 46.20 -26.14 15.30
CA GLY A 909 46.42 -27.49 14.81
C GLY A 909 47.81 -27.72 14.18
N ASN A 910 48.47 -28.82 14.58
CA ASN A 910 49.81 -29.21 14.08
C ASN A 910 49.87 -29.53 12.57
N LYS A 911 48.74 -29.56 11.87
CA LYS A 911 48.62 -29.87 10.43
C LYS A 911 48.26 -28.64 9.58
N CYS A 912 48.25 -27.44 10.15
CA CYS A 912 47.97 -26.21 9.40
C CYS A 912 49.15 -25.85 8.49
N LYS A 913 48.90 -25.79 7.18
CA LYS A 913 49.93 -25.43 6.19
C LYS A 913 50.38 -23.97 6.38
N PRO A 914 51.67 -23.63 6.17
CA PRO A 914 52.18 -22.27 6.35
C PRO A 914 51.39 -21.20 5.57
N GLU A 915 50.95 -21.51 4.36
CA GLU A 915 50.19 -20.60 3.51
C GLU A 915 48.80 -20.30 4.09
N LEU A 916 48.13 -21.34 4.61
CA LEU A 916 46.82 -21.19 5.27
C LEU A 916 46.95 -20.42 6.59
N ARG A 917 48.02 -20.68 7.36
CA ARG A 917 48.32 -19.94 8.60
C ARG A 917 48.42 -18.44 8.32
N LYS A 918 49.27 -18.06 7.35
CA LYS A 918 49.45 -16.66 6.94
C LYS A 918 48.13 -16.03 6.50
N LEU A 919 47.36 -16.74 5.67
CA LEU A 919 46.07 -16.24 5.17
C LEU A 919 45.04 -16.00 6.29
N LEU A 920 44.94 -16.90 7.27
CA LEU A 920 44.06 -16.74 8.42
C LEU A 920 44.49 -15.57 9.32
N GLU A 921 45.79 -15.38 9.55
CA GLU A 921 46.30 -14.23 10.31
C GLU A 921 46.02 -12.90 9.59
N GLU A 922 46.20 -12.85 8.26
CA GLU A 922 45.88 -11.67 7.44
C GLU A 922 44.39 -11.37 7.39
N LEU A 923 43.53 -12.39 7.34
CA LEU A 923 42.07 -12.23 7.34
C LEU A 923 41.58 -11.56 8.63
N ARG A 924 42.11 -11.99 9.78
CA ARG A 924 41.69 -11.51 11.11
C ARG A 924 42.16 -10.09 11.43
N SER A 925 43.26 -9.66 10.83
CA SER A 925 43.89 -8.35 11.07
C SER A 925 43.62 -7.32 9.96
N ALA A 926 42.84 -7.68 8.94
CA ALA A 926 42.61 -6.83 7.78
C ALA A 926 41.80 -5.56 8.12
N ASP A 927 42.32 -4.40 7.71
CA ASP A 927 41.55 -3.16 7.70
C ASP A 927 40.44 -3.20 6.64
N GLN A 928 39.22 -2.99 7.11
CA GLN A 928 37.98 -3.01 6.33
C GLN A 928 37.21 -1.67 6.47
N SER A 929 37.86 -0.61 6.94
CA SER A 929 37.26 0.73 7.13
C SER A 929 36.87 1.44 5.83
N ALA A 930 37.46 1.03 4.70
CA ALA A 930 37.19 1.58 3.37
C ALA A 930 36.87 0.46 2.35
N GLN A 931 36.23 0.86 1.24
CA GLN A 931 35.78 -0.10 0.21
C GLN A 931 36.92 -0.95 -0.36
N ASP A 932 38.08 -0.37 -0.62
CA ASP A 932 39.24 -1.09 -1.15
C ASP A 932 39.73 -2.16 -0.16
N GLY A 933 39.66 -1.89 1.14
CA GLY A 933 39.89 -2.87 2.21
C GLY A 933 38.92 -4.05 2.13
N ILE A 934 37.63 -3.77 1.92
CA ILE A 934 36.59 -4.79 1.73
C ILE A 934 36.86 -5.65 0.48
N GLU A 935 37.25 -5.06 -0.65
CA GLU A 935 37.55 -5.84 -1.86
C GLU A 935 38.80 -6.72 -1.69
N ARG A 936 39.85 -6.22 -1.02
CA ARG A 936 41.02 -7.03 -0.65
C ARG A 936 40.63 -8.18 0.28
N GLN A 937 39.76 -7.92 1.26
CA GLN A 937 39.29 -8.96 2.17
C GLN A 937 38.49 -10.04 1.44
N ARG A 938 37.65 -9.67 0.48
CA ARG A 938 36.94 -10.65 -0.36
C ARG A 938 37.88 -11.53 -1.16
N ALA A 939 38.97 -10.98 -1.68
CA ALA A 939 39.99 -11.77 -2.37
C ALA A 939 40.59 -12.83 -1.42
N ARG A 940 40.96 -12.43 -0.19
CA ARG A 940 41.45 -13.35 0.84
C ARG A 940 40.43 -14.42 1.23
N VAL A 941 39.16 -14.05 1.40
CA VAL A 941 38.08 -15.02 1.70
C VAL A 941 37.88 -16.00 0.55
N SER A 942 37.96 -15.54 -0.70
CA SER A 942 37.89 -16.41 -1.87
C SER A 942 39.04 -17.41 -1.90
N GLU A 943 40.26 -16.96 -1.59
CA GLU A 943 41.43 -17.83 -1.44
C GLU A 943 41.23 -18.84 -0.31
N LEU A 944 40.74 -18.40 0.86
CA LEU A 944 40.44 -19.25 2.00
C LEU A 944 39.45 -20.35 1.63
N LYS A 945 38.33 -19.99 0.98
CA LYS A 945 37.33 -20.98 0.51
C LYS A 945 37.96 -22.00 -0.45
N GLY A 946 38.96 -21.61 -1.24
CA GLY A 946 39.74 -22.50 -2.08
C GLY A 946 40.55 -23.53 -1.28
N PHE A 947 41.16 -23.12 -0.16
CA PHE A 947 41.84 -24.01 0.77
C PHE A 947 40.88 -24.93 1.54
N LEU A 948 39.80 -24.36 2.10
CA LEU A 948 38.85 -25.09 2.94
C LEU A 948 38.16 -26.23 2.19
N ARG A 949 37.81 -26.04 0.91
CA ARG A 949 37.25 -27.11 0.06
C ARG A 949 38.18 -28.31 -0.15
N LYS A 950 39.49 -28.15 0.10
CA LYS A 950 40.50 -29.20 0.00
C LYS A 950 40.91 -29.74 1.38
N CYS A 951 40.30 -29.25 2.46
CA CYS A 951 40.55 -29.64 3.84
C CYS A 951 39.38 -30.49 4.35
N TYR A 952 39.68 -31.71 4.83
CA TYR A 952 38.67 -32.68 5.25
C TYR A 952 38.44 -32.73 6.76
N SER A 953 38.96 -31.76 7.52
CA SER A 953 38.62 -31.67 8.95
C SER A 953 37.23 -31.07 9.14
N THR A 954 36.56 -31.45 10.22
CA THR A 954 35.28 -30.86 10.62
C THR A 954 35.38 -29.35 10.75
N ASP A 955 36.41 -28.82 11.41
CA ASP A 955 36.59 -27.37 11.59
C ASP A 955 36.73 -26.62 10.25
N CYS A 956 37.37 -27.21 9.24
CA CYS A 956 37.45 -26.61 7.91
C CYS A 956 36.09 -26.60 7.19
N GLY A 957 35.31 -27.67 7.36
CA GLY A 957 33.94 -27.77 6.85
C GLY A 957 33.03 -26.73 7.49
N GLU A 958 33.07 -26.59 8.81
CA GLU A 958 32.32 -25.57 9.54
C GLU A 958 32.75 -24.16 9.14
N LEU A 959 34.06 -23.89 9.09
CA LEU A 959 34.56 -22.56 8.71
C LEU A 959 34.14 -22.19 7.28
N LEU A 960 34.02 -23.17 6.38
CA LEU A 960 33.55 -22.91 5.01
C LEU A 960 32.13 -22.34 4.98
N THR A 961 31.26 -22.72 5.92
CA THR A 961 29.86 -22.24 6.00
C THR A 961 29.77 -20.78 6.45
N VAL A 962 30.71 -20.31 7.27
CA VAL A 962 30.73 -18.96 7.86
C VAL A 962 31.87 -18.06 7.35
N ALA A 963 32.74 -18.55 6.45
CA ALA A 963 33.91 -17.80 5.97
C ALA A 963 33.57 -16.44 5.34
N ASP A 964 32.35 -16.29 4.82
CA ASP A 964 31.86 -15.01 4.29
C ASP A 964 31.74 -13.90 5.35
N TYR A 965 31.73 -14.24 6.64
CA TYR A 965 31.62 -13.29 7.75
C TYR A 965 32.95 -12.65 8.14
N PHE A 966 34.09 -13.10 7.59
CA PHE A 966 35.32 -12.31 7.62
C PHE A 966 35.22 -11.00 6.83
N VAL A 967 34.23 -10.88 5.93
CA VAL A 967 33.89 -9.63 5.24
C VAL A 967 32.86 -8.88 6.06
N LYS A 968 33.21 -7.68 6.55
CA LYS A 968 32.32 -6.82 7.35
C LYS A 968 30.98 -6.61 6.65
N ARG A 969 29.87 -6.93 7.33
CA ARG A 969 28.51 -6.66 6.84
C ARG A 969 28.03 -5.28 7.31
N SER A 970 27.13 -4.67 6.55
CA SER A 970 26.51 -3.38 6.89
C SER A 970 25.03 -3.60 7.14
N VAL A 971 24.60 -3.56 8.40
CA VAL A 971 23.21 -3.82 8.78
C VAL A 971 22.43 -2.50 8.85
N TRP A 972 21.30 -2.44 8.15
CA TRP A 972 20.45 -1.27 8.02
C TRP A 972 18.99 -1.56 8.36
N GLY A 973 18.41 -0.77 9.27
CA GLY A 973 16.96 -0.62 9.43
C GLY A 973 16.48 0.61 8.65
N VAL A 974 15.55 0.45 7.70
CA VAL A 974 15.06 1.53 6.83
C VAL A 974 13.56 1.70 6.99
N GLY A 975 13.09 2.91 7.31
CA GLY A 975 11.65 3.15 7.44
C GLY A 975 11.26 4.62 7.42
N GLY A 976 9.97 4.88 7.24
CA GLY A 976 9.42 6.23 7.28
C GLY A 976 9.25 6.78 8.70
N ASP A 977 8.82 8.04 8.81
CA ASP A 977 8.58 8.66 10.10
C ASP A 977 7.49 7.98 10.94
N GLY A 978 6.45 7.42 10.30
CA GLY A 978 5.41 6.70 11.05
C GLY A 978 5.88 5.44 11.76
N TRP A 979 6.93 4.79 11.26
CA TRP A 979 7.56 3.70 12.00
C TRP A 979 8.38 4.27 13.17
N ALA A 980 9.34 5.14 12.85
CA ALA A 980 10.37 5.55 13.82
C ALA A 980 9.85 6.45 14.95
N TYR A 981 8.83 7.27 14.69
CA TYR A 981 8.31 8.21 15.68
C TYR A 981 7.14 7.63 16.48
N ASP A 982 6.36 6.73 15.86
CA ASP A 982 5.09 6.23 16.38
C ASP A 982 5.14 4.73 16.71
N ILE A 983 4.77 3.85 15.78
CA ILE A 983 4.46 2.44 16.09
C ILE A 983 5.68 1.62 16.47
N GLY A 984 6.82 1.83 15.79
CA GLY A 984 8.06 1.11 16.05
C GLY A 984 9.04 1.86 16.94
N TYR A 985 8.61 2.98 17.55
CA TYR A 985 9.51 3.79 18.38
C TYR A 985 10.06 3.01 19.59
N GLY A 986 9.25 2.17 20.24
CA GLY A 986 9.72 1.37 21.38
C GLY A 986 10.83 0.39 21.00
N GLY A 987 10.69 -0.27 19.85
CA GLY A 987 11.73 -1.14 19.28
C GLY A 987 12.97 -0.36 18.87
N LEU A 988 12.79 0.77 18.17
CA LEU A 988 13.88 1.65 17.77
C LEU A 988 14.69 2.15 18.97
N ASP A 989 14.02 2.62 20.02
CA ASP A 989 14.63 3.09 21.27
C ASP A 989 15.47 1.99 21.92
N HIS A 990 14.91 0.77 22.05
CA HIS A 990 15.61 -0.38 22.60
C HIS A 990 16.86 -0.76 21.80
N VAL A 991 16.76 -0.78 20.47
CA VAL A 991 17.86 -1.17 19.58
C VAL A 991 18.99 -0.13 19.59
N LEU A 992 18.66 1.16 19.64
CA LEU A 992 19.66 2.21 19.85
C LEU A 992 20.32 2.09 21.23
N ALA A 993 19.54 1.77 22.26
CA ALA A 993 20.07 1.56 23.61
C ALA A 993 21.00 0.34 23.71
N ALA A 994 20.79 -0.70 22.90
CA ALA A 994 21.54 -1.95 22.95
C ALA A 994 23.04 -1.82 22.58
N GLY A 995 23.45 -0.70 21.96
CA GLY A 995 24.88 -0.39 21.76
C GLY A 995 25.59 -1.18 20.65
N ARG A 996 24.87 -1.97 19.85
CA ARG A 996 25.46 -2.76 18.75
C ARG A 996 25.56 -1.99 17.44
N ASN A 997 26.43 -2.46 16.54
CA ASN A 997 26.71 -1.81 15.26
C ASN A 997 25.57 -2.01 14.24
N VAL A 998 24.57 -1.15 14.34
CA VAL A 998 23.40 -1.12 13.45
C VAL A 998 23.10 0.30 12.99
N ASN A 999 22.71 0.46 11.73
CA ASN A 999 22.41 1.75 11.13
C ASN A 999 20.90 1.89 10.87
N LEU A 1000 20.26 2.91 11.43
CA LEU A 1000 18.84 3.18 11.24
C LEU A 1000 18.65 4.43 10.36
N LEU A 1001 18.02 4.26 9.21
CA LEU A 1001 17.67 5.33 8.28
C LEU A 1001 16.18 5.66 8.36
N VAL A 1002 15.88 6.83 8.90
CA VAL A 1002 14.52 7.38 9.01
C VAL A 1002 14.26 8.35 7.86
N LEU A 1003 13.39 7.95 6.94
CA LEU A 1003 12.92 8.72 5.80
C LEU A 1003 11.75 9.60 6.25
N ASP A 1004 12.08 10.79 6.78
CA ASP A 1004 11.12 11.63 7.47
C ASP A 1004 10.32 12.48 6.47
N THR A 1005 9.09 12.04 6.20
CA THR A 1005 8.14 12.75 5.33
C THR A 1005 7.17 13.62 6.12
N GLU A 1006 7.28 13.67 7.44
CA GLU A 1006 6.40 14.42 8.33
C GLU A 1006 4.92 13.98 8.32
N VAL A 1007 4.57 12.86 7.70
CA VAL A 1007 3.21 12.28 7.61
C VAL A 1007 3.28 10.80 7.25
N TYR A 1008 2.21 10.04 7.46
CA TYR A 1008 2.10 8.67 6.95
C TYR A 1008 1.81 8.69 5.45
N SER A 1009 2.88 8.82 4.67
CA SER A 1009 2.80 9.05 3.22
C SER A 1009 2.18 7.89 2.42
N ASN A 1010 2.26 6.64 2.91
CA ASN A 1010 1.71 5.47 2.20
C ASN A 1010 0.20 5.35 2.30
N THR A 1011 -0.34 5.52 3.50
CA THR A 1011 -1.76 5.34 3.82
C THR A 1011 -2.61 6.58 3.48
N GLY A 1012 -2.00 7.62 2.91
CA GLY A 1012 -2.71 8.77 2.33
C GLY A 1012 -2.48 10.10 3.05
N GLY A 1013 -1.43 10.22 3.86
CA GLY A 1013 -1.03 11.47 4.51
C GLY A 1013 -1.72 11.72 5.84
N GLN A 1014 -1.78 10.71 6.71
CA GLN A 1014 -2.17 10.86 8.10
C GLN A 1014 -1.09 11.58 8.91
N ALA A 1015 -1.51 12.24 9.99
CA ALA A 1015 -0.59 12.85 10.93
C ALA A 1015 0.29 11.77 11.57
N SER A 1016 1.48 12.19 12.00
CA SER A 1016 2.41 11.39 12.78
C SER A 1016 2.91 12.24 13.94
N LYS A 1017 3.62 11.64 14.91
CA LYS A 1017 4.34 12.45 15.90
C LYS A 1017 5.44 13.31 15.26
N SER A 1018 5.85 12.99 14.03
CA SER A 1018 6.80 13.75 13.25
C SER A 1018 6.15 14.94 12.50
N THR A 1019 4.82 14.99 12.36
CA THR A 1019 4.11 16.10 11.73
C THR A 1019 4.33 17.42 12.50
N PRO A 1020 4.67 18.52 11.82
CA PRO A 1020 4.93 19.81 12.46
C PRO A 1020 3.66 20.54 12.87
N MET A 1021 3.81 21.47 13.83
CA MET A 1021 2.72 22.33 14.29
C MET A 1021 2.14 23.16 13.13
N GLY A 1022 0.81 23.24 13.05
CA GLY A 1022 0.11 23.99 12.00
C GLY A 1022 -0.11 23.24 10.69
N ALA A 1023 0.58 22.12 10.45
CA ALA A 1023 0.35 21.32 9.26
C ALA A 1023 -1.00 20.59 9.33
N VAL A 1024 -1.72 20.59 8.21
CA VAL A 1024 -2.95 19.83 7.99
C VAL A 1024 -2.58 18.48 7.39
N ALA A 1025 -2.99 17.43 8.09
CA ALA A 1025 -2.94 16.04 7.65
C ALA A 1025 -4.27 15.38 8.02
N LYS A 1026 -4.53 14.16 7.55
CA LYS A 1026 -5.66 13.37 8.08
C LYS A 1026 -5.43 13.11 9.58
N PHE A 1027 -6.48 13.18 10.41
CA PHE A 1027 -6.40 13.20 11.89
C PHE A 1027 -5.81 14.47 12.49
N ALA A 1028 -5.46 15.45 11.65
CA ALA A 1028 -5.06 16.80 12.04
C ALA A 1028 -5.73 17.84 11.12
N ALA A 1029 -7.02 17.64 10.80
CA ALA A 1029 -7.75 18.48 9.84
C ALA A 1029 -7.79 19.97 10.25
N GLY A 1030 -7.78 20.26 11.55
CA GLY A 1030 -7.71 21.62 12.12
C GLY A 1030 -6.30 22.20 12.27
N GLY A 1031 -5.28 21.55 11.69
CA GLY A 1031 -3.87 21.85 11.89
C GLY A 1031 -3.34 21.28 13.20
N LYS A 1032 -2.21 20.55 13.15
CA LYS A 1032 -1.65 19.89 14.34
C LYS A 1032 -1.31 20.93 15.42
N PRO A 1033 -1.85 20.80 16.65
CA PRO A 1033 -1.68 21.81 17.69
C PRO A 1033 -0.33 21.75 18.42
N ILE A 1034 0.35 20.60 18.37
CA ILE A 1034 1.58 20.30 19.10
C ILE A 1034 2.79 20.23 18.16
N GLY A 1035 3.97 20.55 18.70
CA GLY A 1035 5.25 20.49 17.98
C GLY A 1035 5.62 19.09 17.47
N LYS A 1036 6.64 19.04 16.61
CA LYS A 1036 7.23 17.78 16.14
C LYS A 1036 7.97 17.11 17.30
N LYS A 1037 7.82 15.79 17.48
CA LYS A 1037 8.64 15.01 18.42
C LYS A 1037 10.10 15.11 17.99
N ASP A 1038 11.01 15.43 18.92
CA ASP A 1038 12.44 15.56 18.59
C ASP A 1038 13.18 14.22 18.80
N LEU A 1039 13.03 13.31 17.82
CA LEU A 1039 13.64 11.98 17.86
C LEU A 1039 15.17 12.04 17.93
N GLY A 1040 15.78 13.02 17.23
CA GLY A 1040 17.23 13.19 17.23
C GLY A 1040 17.75 13.56 18.61
N LEU A 1041 17.12 14.52 19.29
CA LEU A 1041 17.49 14.91 20.65
C LEU A 1041 17.28 13.78 21.66
N MET A 1042 16.21 13.00 21.52
CA MET A 1042 15.96 11.83 22.39
C MET A 1042 17.09 10.80 22.28
N ALA A 1043 17.52 10.47 21.06
CA ALA A 1043 18.61 9.52 20.83
C ALA A 1043 19.98 10.07 21.29
N ILE A 1044 20.23 11.38 21.13
CA ILE A 1044 21.42 12.05 21.69
C ILE A 1044 21.50 11.86 23.21
N GLY A 1045 20.36 11.73 23.90
CA GLY A 1045 20.27 11.50 25.34
C GLY A 1045 21.04 10.28 25.85
N TYR A 1046 21.25 9.23 25.04
CA TYR A 1046 22.09 8.08 25.40
C TYR A 1046 23.58 8.42 25.46
N GLY A 1047 24.02 9.41 24.68
CA GLY A 1047 25.41 9.84 24.63
C GLY A 1047 26.35 9.00 23.75
N TYR A 1048 26.06 7.71 23.53
CA TYR A 1048 26.85 6.77 22.71
C TYR A 1048 26.20 6.37 21.38
N VAL A 1049 25.08 7.00 21.01
CA VAL A 1049 24.42 6.78 19.71
C VAL A 1049 24.92 7.85 18.73
N TYR A 1050 25.36 7.46 17.54
CA TYR A 1050 25.61 8.41 16.47
C TYR A 1050 24.27 8.90 15.90
N VAL A 1051 24.07 10.22 15.79
CA VAL A 1051 22.81 10.79 15.29
C VAL A 1051 23.09 11.85 14.25
N ALA A 1052 22.48 11.78 13.07
CA ALA A 1052 22.57 12.83 12.05
C ALA A 1052 21.20 13.25 11.54
N LYS A 1053 20.97 14.56 11.41
CA LYS A 1053 19.79 15.13 10.76
C LYS A 1053 20.22 15.78 9.45
N ILE A 1054 19.71 15.28 8.33
CA ILE A 1054 20.23 15.57 6.98
C ILE A 1054 19.12 16.04 6.03
N ALA A 1055 19.51 16.76 4.98
CA ALA A 1055 18.64 17.15 3.87
C ALA A 1055 19.47 17.26 2.57
N ILE A 1056 19.46 16.23 1.72
CA ILE A 1056 20.33 16.12 0.54
C ILE A 1056 20.10 17.25 -0.48
N GLY A 1057 18.88 17.77 -0.54
CA GLY A 1057 18.53 18.91 -1.39
C GLY A 1057 19.09 20.24 -0.90
N ALA A 1058 19.34 20.35 0.41
CA ALA A 1058 19.95 21.52 1.02
C ALA A 1058 21.48 21.45 1.00
N ASP A 1059 22.05 20.34 1.49
CA ASP A 1059 23.49 20.11 1.51
C ASP A 1059 23.82 18.63 1.21
N PRO A 1060 24.14 18.30 -0.06
CA PRO A 1060 24.49 16.93 -0.42
C PRO A 1060 25.83 16.47 0.15
N MET A 1061 26.77 17.37 0.43
CA MET A 1061 28.07 17.01 1.00
C MET A 1061 27.91 16.57 2.46
N GLN A 1062 27.08 17.29 3.21
CA GLN A 1062 26.72 16.93 4.59
C GLN A 1062 26.03 15.57 4.65
N ALA A 1063 25.10 15.29 3.73
CA ALA A 1063 24.43 13.99 3.66
C ALA A 1063 25.43 12.85 3.41
N ILE A 1064 26.32 12.97 2.42
CA ILE A 1064 27.34 11.95 2.12
C ILE A 1064 28.24 11.70 3.34
N LYS A 1065 28.71 12.79 3.99
CA LYS A 1065 29.54 12.71 5.19
C LYS A 1065 28.82 11.99 6.32
N ALA A 1066 27.54 12.28 6.54
CA ALA A 1066 26.75 11.65 7.60
C ALA A 1066 26.58 10.13 7.38
N PHE A 1067 26.37 9.68 6.14
CA PHE A 1067 26.31 8.25 5.80
C PHE A 1067 27.66 7.55 6.04
N SER A 1068 28.76 8.17 5.64
CA SER A 1068 30.10 7.61 5.87
C SER A 1068 30.45 7.54 7.36
N GLU A 1069 30.16 8.60 8.14
CA GLU A 1069 30.42 8.61 9.58
C GLU A 1069 29.56 7.59 10.32
N ALA A 1070 28.24 7.52 10.02
CA ALA A 1070 27.33 6.54 10.62
C ALA A 1070 27.79 5.10 10.41
N GLU A 1071 28.18 4.73 9.18
CA GLU A 1071 28.59 3.35 8.88
C GLU A 1071 29.97 3.01 9.44
N SER A 1072 30.86 4.00 9.55
CA SER A 1072 32.17 3.83 10.16
C SER A 1072 32.12 3.75 11.68
N TYR A 1073 31.06 4.28 12.30
CA TYR A 1073 30.90 4.28 13.75
C TYR A 1073 30.70 2.85 14.25
N ASP A 1074 31.46 2.46 15.27
CA ASP A 1074 31.34 1.13 15.87
C ASP A 1074 30.32 1.14 17.00
N GLY A 1075 29.05 1.23 16.61
CA GLY A 1075 27.94 1.32 17.53
C GLY A 1075 26.65 1.69 16.80
N PRO A 1076 25.59 2.01 17.55
CA PRO A 1076 24.29 2.31 16.98
C PRO A 1076 24.31 3.69 16.32
N SER A 1077 23.79 3.75 15.11
CA SER A 1077 23.73 4.96 14.28
C SER A 1077 22.30 5.23 13.83
N MET A 1078 21.86 6.49 13.86
CA MET A 1078 20.57 6.93 13.33
C MET A 1078 20.73 8.14 12.41
N ILE A 1079 20.19 8.05 11.20
CA ILE A 1079 20.12 9.14 10.22
C ILE A 1079 18.65 9.51 10.01
N ILE A 1080 18.30 10.77 10.30
CA ILE A 1080 16.97 11.34 10.06
C ILE A 1080 17.05 12.22 8.81
N ALA A 1081 16.45 11.77 7.71
CA ALA A 1081 16.55 12.38 6.40
C ALA A 1081 15.24 13.07 5.98
N TYR A 1082 15.28 14.39 5.77
CA TYR A 1082 14.10 15.12 5.29
C TYR A 1082 13.73 14.65 3.87
N SER A 1083 12.52 14.10 3.76
CA SER A 1083 12.02 13.42 2.56
C SER A 1083 10.74 14.08 2.09
N HIS A 1084 10.86 15.04 1.18
CA HIS A 1084 9.70 15.71 0.60
C HIS A 1084 8.74 14.74 -0.10
N CYS A 1085 7.43 15.03 -0.02
CA CYS A 1085 6.38 14.12 -0.45
C CYS A 1085 5.23 14.84 -1.17
N ILE A 1086 4.51 14.13 -2.04
CA ILE A 1086 3.27 14.62 -2.67
C ILE A 1086 2.23 15.10 -1.63
N ALA A 1087 2.26 14.54 -0.42
CA ALA A 1087 1.37 14.92 0.69
C ALA A 1087 1.60 16.35 1.20
N HIS A 1088 2.78 16.93 0.96
CA HIS A 1088 3.07 18.33 1.29
C HIS A 1088 2.31 19.29 0.36
N GLY A 1089 1.97 18.83 -0.84
CA GLY A 1089 1.06 19.51 -1.75
C GLY A 1089 1.70 20.68 -2.51
N TYR A 1090 2.92 20.49 -3.00
CA TYR A 1090 3.59 21.40 -3.93
C TYR A 1090 4.21 20.61 -5.11
N ASN A 1091 4.75 21.32 -6.10
CA ASN A 1091 5.40 20.66 -7.23
C ASN A 1091 6.76 20.06 -6.81
N LEU A 1092 6.87 18.73 -6.76
CA LEU A 1092 8.07 18.03 -6.27
C LEU A 1092 9.34 18.29 -7.09
N ILE A 1093 9.23 18.85 -8.30
CA ILE A 1093 10.38 19.38 -9.04
C ILE A 1093 11.14 20.41 -8.18
N LYS A 1094 10.43 21.18 -7.36
CA LYS A 1094 10.99 22.17 -6.42
C LYS A 1094 11.40 21.56 -5.07
N GLY A 1095 11.45 20.23 -4.98
CA GLY A 1095 11.80 19.48 -3.76
C GLY A 1095 13.02 20.02 -3.04
N ASN A 1096 14.17 20.11 -3.70
CA ASN A 1096 15.43 20.54 -3.06
C ASN A 1096 15.44 22.03 -2.69
N ASP A 1097 14.80 22.90 -3.47
CA ASP A 1097 14.64 24.31 -3.07
C ASP A 1097 13.81 24.42 -1.80
N GLU A 1098 12.78 23.57 -1.65
CA GLU A 1098 11.99 23.53 -0.43
C GLU A 1098 12.78 22.97 0.76
N GLN A 1099 13.66 21.97 0.55
CA GLN A 1099 14.60 21.52 1.59
C GLN A 1099 15.52 22.65 2.06
N LYS A 1100 16.06 23.47 1.13
CA LYS A 1100 16.89 24.63 1.48
C LYS A 1100 16.12 25.64 2.32
N LYS A 1101 14.86 25.91 1.99
CA LYS A 1101 14.00 26.80 2.78
C LYS A 1101 13.65 26.20 4.15
N ALA A 1102 13.43 24.89 4.24
CA ALA A 1102 13.23 24.21 5.51
C ALA A 1102 14.45 24.39 6.44
N VAL A 1103 15.68 24.24 5.91
CA VAL A 1103 16.90 24.51 6.66
C VAL A 1103 17.05 26.00 6.98
N ALA A 1104 16.88 26.89 5.99
CA ALA A 1104 17.05 28.33 6.14
C ALA A 1104 16.06 28.98 7.10
N SER A 1105 14.86 28.42 7.27
CA SER A 1105 13.84 28.89 8.21
C SER A 1105 14.04 28.37 9.64
N GLY A 1106 14.97 27.42 9.84
CA GLY A 1106 15.15 26.70 11.10
C GLY A 1106 14.17 25.53 11.30
N HIS A 1107 13.22 25.30 10.39
CA HIS A 1107 12.30 24.15 10.47
C HIS A 1107 13.06 22.82 10.51
N TRP A 1108 14.16 22.72 9.77
CA TRP A 1108 14.98 21.53 9.69
C TRP A 1108 16.48 21.83 9.90
N PRO A 1109 16.95 22.02 11.14
CA PRO A 1109 18.38 22.22 11.39
C PRO A 1109 19.17 20.97 11.01
N LEU A 1110 20.35 21.16 10.42
CA LEU A 1110 21.26 20.09 10.04
C LEU A 1110 22.33 19.94 11.11
N PHE A 1111 22.53 18.73 11.61
CA PHE A 1111 23.56 18.44 12.61
C PHE A 1111 24.04 16.99 12.53
N ARG A 1112 25.19 16.74 13.14
CA ARG A 1112 25.73 15.41 13.42
C ARG A 1112 26.20 15.38 14.87
N TYR A 1113 25.75 14.38 15.61
CA TYR A 1113 26.24 14.02 16.93
C TYR A 1113 27.09 12.76 16.78
N ASN A 1114 28.41 12.89 16.92
CA ASN A 1114 29.36 11.81 16.75
C ASN A 1114 30.08 11.51 18.07
N PRO A 1115 29.70 10.44 18.80
CA PRO A 1115 30.31 10.06 20.07
C PRO A 1115 31.84 9.87 19.98
N GLY A 1116 32.35 9.41 18.84
CA GLY A 1116 33.78 9.17 18.62
C GLY A 1116 34.65 10.43 18.70
N LEU A 1117 34.06 11.63 18.59
CA LEU A 1117 34.79 12.89 18.77
C LEU A 1117 35.25 13.11 20.22
N ARG A 1118 34.59 12.50 21.21
CA ARG A 1118 35.00 12.60 22.62
C ARG A 1118 36.38 12.02 22.88
N ALA A 1119 36.70 10.89 22.25
CA ALA A 1119 38.03 10.29 22.31
C ALA A 1119 39.14 11.23 21.78
N GLN A 1120 38.77 12.27 21.02
CA GLN A 1120 39.67 13.30 20.50
C GLN A 1120 39.61 14.62 21.31
N GLY A 1121 38.91 14.64 22.45
CA GLY A 1121 38.68 15.85 23.25
C GLY A 1121 37.80 16.91 22.56
N LYS A 1122 37.00 16.52 21.56
CA LYS A 1122 36.12 17.41 20.80
C LYS A 1122 34.66 17.22 21.22
N ASN A 1123 33.86 18.27 21.05
CA ASN A 1123 32.41 18.18 21.27
C ASN A 1123 31.79 17.22 20.24
N PRO A 1124 31.02 16.20 20.67
CA PRO A 1124 30.33 15.29 19.76
C PRO A 1124 29.27 15.98 18.90
N MET A 1125 28.66 17.07 19.36
CA MET A 1125 27.62 17.82 18.63
C MET A 1125 28.23 18.82 17.65
N VAL A 1126 27.99 18.59 16.36
CA VAL A 1126 28.36 19.50 15.26
C VAL A 1126 27.08 20.01 14.59
N LEU A 1127 26.80 21.31 14.74
CA LEU A 1127 25.69 21.98 14.06
C LEU A 1127 26.15 22.43 12.66
N ASP A 1128 25.69 21.73 11.63
CA ASP A 1128 26.10 21.97 10.23
C ASP A 1128 25.29 23.11 9.57
N SER A 1129 24.07 23.40 10.04
CA SER A 1129 23.25 24.50 9.52
C SER A 1129 23.50 25.84 10.22
N LYS A 1130 23.54 26.92 9.43
CA LYS A 1130 23.58 28.31 9.94
C LYS A 1130 22.30 28.69 10.68
N ALA A 1131 22.34 29.82 11.39
CA ALA A 1131 21.18 30.40 12.05
C ALA A 1131 20.03 30.67 11.05
N PRO A 1132 18.76 30.56 11.47
CA PRO A 1132 17.62 30.85 10.62
C PRO A 1132 17.76 32.24 9.96
N SER A 1133 17.64 32.27 8.63
CA SER A 1133 17.85 33.46 7.79
C SER A 1133 16.57 33.95 7.10
N ILE A 1134 15.51 33.13 7.09
CA ILE A 1134 14.17 33.50 6.60
C ILE A 1134 13.13 33.23 7.68
N ARG A 1135 11.95 33.84 7.57
CA ARG A 1135 10.83 33.54 8.48
C ARG A 1135 10.26 32.15 8.16
N LEU A 1136 9.73 31.46 9.17
CA LEU A 1136 9.05 30.16 9.00
C LEU A 1136 7.90 30.26 7.98
N GLU A 1137 7.21 31.40 7.99
CA GLU A 1137 6.13 31.73 7.05
C GLU A 1137 6.52 31.57 5.57
N GLU A 1138 7.76 31.98 5.21
CA GLU A 1138 8.26 31.94 3.83
C GLU A 1138 8.50 30.51 3.33
N TYR A 1139 8.70 29.56 4.25
CA TYR A 1139 8.76 28.12 3.96
C TYR A 1139 7.35 27.52 3.93
N VAL A 1140 6.62 27.58 5.06
CA VAL A 1140 5.38 26.80 5.22
C VAL A 1140 4.27 27.17 4.22
N TYR A 1141 4.19 28.43 3.78
CA TYR A 1141 3.18 28.84 2.80
C TYR A 1141 3.53 28.54 1.33
N ASN A 1142 4.64 27.87 1.05
CA ASN A 1142 4.84 27.21 -0.25
C ASN A 1142 4.10 25.87 -0.36
N GLU A 1143 3.67 25.32 0.78
CA GLU A 1143 3.09 23.99 0.85
C GLU A 1143 1.58 24.05 1.07
N ASN A 1144 0.82 23.21 0.36
CA ASN A 1144 -0.64 23.21 0.49
C ASN A 1144 -1.10 22.70 1.85
N ARG A 1145 -0.31 21.85 2.52
CA ARG A 1145 -0.62 21.34 3.88
C ARG A 1145 -0.74 22.44 4.95
N TYR A 1146 -0.20 23.64 4.72
CA TYR A 1146 -0.44 24.81 5.58
C TYR A 1146 -1.44 25.80 4.98
N ASN A 1147 -1.38 26.00 3.66
CA ASN A 1147 -2.29 26.92 2.96
C ASN A 1147 -3.77 26.55 3.09
N VAL A 1148 -4.10 25.25 3.19
CA VAL A 1148 -5.48 24.81 3.39
C VAL A 1148 -6.04 25.37 4.70
N LEU A 1149 -5.29 25.30 5.80
CA LEU A 1149 -5.74 25.86 7.08
C LEU A 1149 -5.88 27.38 7.02
N LYS A 1150 -4.93 28.07 6.38
CA LYS A 1150 -5.00 29.53 6.17
C LYS A 1150 -6.28 29.95 5.46
N LYS A 1151 -6.78 29.11 4.53
CA LYS A 1151 -8.03 29.36 3.78
C LYS A 1151 -9.29 28.98 4.57
N THR A 1152 -9.26 27.87 5.30
CA THR A 1152 -10.46 27.33 5.99
C THR A 1152 -10.66 27.94 7.38
N ASN A 1153 -9.58 28.29 8.08
CA ASN A 1153 -9.60 28.91 9.40
C ASN A 1153 -8.37 29.84 9.59
N PRO A 1154 -8.42 31.08 9.04
CA PRO A 1154 -7.28 32.00 9.05
C PRO A 1154 -6.77 32.37 10.45
N GLU A 1155 -7.69 32.54 11.41
CA GLU A 1155 -7.37 32.90 12.79
C GLU A 1155 -6.55 31.81 13.47
N ARG A 1156 -7.00 30.55 13.34
CA ARG A 1156 -6.27 29.39 13.85
C ARG A 1156 -4.91 29.24 13.18
N ALA A 1157 -4.83 29.45 11.87
CA ALA A 1157 -3.58 29.38 11.12
C ALA A 1157 -2.54 30.38 11.64
N LYS A 1158 -2.96 31.62 11.93
CA LYS A 1158 -2.08 32.67 12.48
C LYS A 1158 -1.55 32.28 13.86
N ILE A 1159 -2.42 31.82 14.76
CA ILE A 1159 -2.05 31.39 16.11
C ILE A 1159 -1.02 30.24 16.07
N LEU A 1160 -1.26 29.24 15.22
CA LEU A 1160 -0.34 28.10 15.09
C LEU A 1160 0.99 28.50 14.45
N LEU A 1161 0.99 29.40 13.47
CA LEU A 1161 2.21 29.90 12.85
C LEU A 1161 3.11 30.67 13.84
N GLU A 1162 2.52 31.53 14.67
CA GLU A 1162 3.25 32.28 15.70
C GLU A 1162 3.90 31.33 16.73
N LYS A 1163 3.15 30.32 17.20
CA LYS A 1163 3.66 29.28 18.09
C LYS A 1163 4.76 28.44 17.43
N ALA A 1164 4.57 28.05 16.17
CA ALA A 1164 5.56 27.27 15.42
C ALA A 1164 6.85 28.07 15.19
N GLN A 1165 6.75 29.36 14.87
CA GLN A 1165 7.91 30.23 14.69
C GLN A 1165 8.72 30.38 15.98
N LYS A 1166 8.05 30.49 17.14
CA LYS A 1166 8.72 30.50 18.45
C LYS A 1166 9.42 29.17 18.73
N HIS A 1167 8.71 28.06 18.54
CA HIS A 1167 9.23 26.70 18.77
C HIS A 1167 10.48 26.39 17.94
N VAL A 1168 10.48 26.74 16.65
CA VAL A 1168 11.64 26.54 15.76
C VAL A 1168 12.87 27.32 16.23
N ARG A 1169 12.70 28.53 16.75
CA ARG A 1169 13.82 29.33 17.30
C ARG A 1169 14.38 28.69 18.56
N GLU A 1170 13.51 28.30 19.50
CA GLU A 1170 13.90 27.64 20.75
C GLU A 1170 14.65 26.33 20.47
N GLN A 1171 14.19 25.53 19.50
CA GLN A 1171 14.87 24.29 19.11
C GLN A 1171 16.24 24.55 18.49
N TYR A 1172 16.37 25.54 17.61
CA TYR A 1172 17.67 25.91 17.05
C TYR A 1172 18.65 26.39 18.13
N ASP A 1173 18.19 27.25 19.05
CA ASP A 1173 19.00 27.77 20.15
C ASP A 1173 19.49 26.65 21.07
N LEU A 1174 18.67 25.62 21.31
CA LEU A 1174 19.07 24.43 22.05
C LEU A 1174 20.20 23.66 21.35
N TYR A 1175 20.08 23.38 20.05
CA TYR A 1175 21.15 22.67 19.33
C TYR A 1175 22.43 23.50 19.24
N ARG A 1176 22.32 24.82 19.07
CA ARG A 1176 23.48 25.72 19.12
C ARG A 1176 24.17 25.62 20.48
N TYR A 1177 23.40 25.72 21.57
CA TYR A 1177 23.94 25.57 22.93
C TYR A 1177 24.67 24.23 23.10
N LEU A 1178 24.10 23.11 22.63
CA LEU A 1178 24.74 21.80 22.68
C LEU A 1178 26.05 21.75 21.88
N SER A 1179 26.12 22.42 20.73
CA SER A 1179 27.34 22.48 19.89
C SER A 1179 28.45 23.40 20.44
N GLU A 1180 28.08 24.39 21.26
CA GLU A 1180 29.02 25.36 21.84
C GLU A 1180 29.50 24.95 23.25
N LYS A 1181 28.75 24.06 23.92
CA LYS A 1181 29.11 23.57 25.26
C LYS A 1181 30.47 22.87 25.22
N LYS A 1182 31.36 23.20 26.16
CA LYS A 1182 32.58 22.42 26.40
C LYS A 1182 32.18 21.08 27.00
N ASP A 1183 32.62 19.96 26.43
CA ASP A 1183 32.37 18.65 27.02
C ASP A 1183 33.15 18.55 28.34
N ILE A 1184 32.46 18.33 29.46
CA ILE A 1184 33.03 18.34 30.82
C ILE A 1184 33.29 16.90 31.30
N HIS A 1185 32.99 15.90 30.47
CA HIS A 1185 33.28 14.49 30.73
C HIS A 1185 34.44 14.04 29.84
N GLY A 1186 35.65 14.46 30.22
CA GLY A 1186 36.91 13.93 29.74
C GLY A 1186 37.51 12.99 30.77
#